data_AF-A0A960J6L2-F1
#
_entry.id   AF-A0A960J6L2-F1
#
_cell.length_a   1.000
_cell.length_b   1.000
_cell.length_c   1.000
_cell.angle_alpha   90.00
_cell.angle_beta   90.00
_cell.angle_gamma   90.00
#
_symmetry.space_group_name_H-M   'P 1'
#
loop_
_entity.id
_entity.type
_entity.pdbx_description
1 polymer ?
#
loop_
_entity_poly.entity_id
_entity_poly.type
_entity_poly.pdbx_seq_one_letter_code
_entity_poly.pdbx_strand_id
1 'polypeptide(L)'
;MNRKLSWIACCLVAGAGVYLSAQEAPPSFRPTGVELEMLGVQTRALGRDVAALRANGADDALLVDVEVFHKACEWMLRYPEEYYRKIYIHDALDVAAEGRRRAAALAKGETPWLTTPGRIARGYRSQVDGSVQPYIVDVPLGYDGKPLRLDVVLHGRNSRLNEVSFLTSAARPRAGTPKPDYLQLEVYGRTNNAYRWAGEADVFEATAAVERNYRVDLDRVVLRGFSMGGAGTWQIALHHPDRWVAMEAGAGFTDTLVYAKNSLPADVPEWQKRAMHIYDAVDYSVNARTLAVVGYGGEIDAQLQAAVNIREALARDGAQFRPDGLNFTTDSLNAVFLVAPDTPHRFHPDSKARSNAFLDAAVAHGRQTPDKVRFVTRTTRYAQSFWVRVDGLERSYDEAEVVAERKDGTIRATTRNVSRLVFDDAGAITRVEIDGRTLEPPAQHSAVLWLGKSGGNWALYESQAAMRGSPRVKRPGLQGPIDDAFTQPFLVVAPSGKAWNQAASRAALTRMELFRQEYPKWLRADTPLQADTAVTDADIANHNLVLFGDPGSNALIARVLDGLPLRWTRETFELGGRSYGSGEALPVLIFPNPLNPERYVVLNSGHTFHAPEFRGTNALLYPRLGDWAVLPVDGGAPLAAGFFDESWR
;
A
#
# COMPACT_ATOMS: atom_id res chain seq x y z
N MET A 1 -35.70 -24.88 60.32
CA MET A 1 -36.39 -24.41 59.10
C MET A 1 -35.43 -23.52 58.33
N ASN A 2 -35.37 -23.73 57.01
CA ASN A 2 -34.21 -23.53 56.15
C ASN A 2 -33.76 -22.08 55.90
N ARG A 3 -32.46 -21.85 56.04
CA ARG A 3 -31.71 -20.81 55.30
C ARG A 3 -31.49 -21.31 53.86
N LYS A 4 -31.85 -20.53 52.85
CA LYS A 4 -31.41 -20.75 51.46
C LYS A 4 -30.61 -19.54 51.00
N LEU A 5 -29.30 -19.74 50.89
CA LEU A 5 -28.44 -19.06 49.92
C LEU A 5 -29.00 -19.36 48.51
N SER A 6 -29.00 -18.37 47.63
CA SER A 6 -28.98 -18.63 46.19
C SER A 6 -27.89 -17.80 45.54
N TRP A 7 -27.02 -18.53 44.87
CA TRP A 7 -25.76 -18.12 44.28
C TRP A 7 -26.02 -17.35 42.98
N ILE A 8 -25.31 -16.24 42.80
CA ILE A 8 -25.11 -15.60 41.50
C ILE A 8 -24.25 -16.57 40.69
N ALA A 9 -24.85 -17.19 39.67
CA ALA A 9 -24.15 -18.04 38.73
C ALA A 9 -23.26 -17.17 37.83
N CYS A 10 -21.96 -17.22 38.10
CA CYS A 10 -20.90 -16.84 37.17
C CYS A 10 -20.99 -17.81 35.98
N CYS A 11 -21.68 -17.43 34.91
CA CYS A 11 -21.57 -18.14 33.64
C CYS A 11 -20.22 -17.78 33.02
N LEU A 12 -19.22 -18.63 33.34
CA LEU A 12 -18.03 -18.86 32.53
C LEU A 12 -18.50 -19.23 31.12
N VAL A 13 -18.59 -18.23 30.23
CA VAL A 13 -18.55 -18.49 28.80
C VAL A 13 -17.11 -18.92 28.53
N ALA A 14 -16.92 -20.23 28.47
CA ALA A 14 -15.71 -20.83 27.93
C ALA A 14 -15.49 -20.20 26.56
N GLY A 15 -14.48 -19.33 26.46
CA GLY A 15 -14.04 -18.76 25.21
C GLY A 15 -13.62 -19.90 24.29
N ALA A 16 -14.50 -20.25 23.36
CA ALA A 16 -14.08 -20.88 22.14
C ALA A 16 -13.15 -19.88 21.46
N GLY A 17 -11.84 -20.03 21.70
CA GLY A 17 -10.82 -19.30 20.99
C GLY A 17 -11.06 -19.55 19.51
N VAL A 18 -11.59 -18.54 18.82
CA VAL A 18 -11.54 -18.50 17.36
C VAL A 18 -10.06 -18.34 17.05
N TYR A 19 -9.42 -19.48 16.78
CA TYR A 19 -8.17 -19.49 16.06
C TYR A 19 -8.44 -18.73 14.76
N LEU A 20 -7.85 -17.54 14.63
CA LEU A 20 -7.47 -17.04 13.30
C LEU A 20 -6.36 -17.98 12.83
N SER A 21 -6.72 -19.22 12.52
CA SER A 21 -5.81 -20.18 11.91
C SER A 21 -5.41 -19.60 10.56
N ALA A 22 -4.19 -19.90 10.11
CA ALA A 22 -3.89 -19.78 8.69
C ALA A 22 -5.07 -20.41 7.93
N GLN A 23 -5.68 -19.64 7.04
CA GLN A 23 -6.78 -20.16 6.24
C GLN A 23 -6.14 -21.23 5.37
N GLU A 24 -6.44 -22.51 5.63
CA GLU A 24 -5.86 -23.61 4.85
C GLU A 24 -6.06 -23.31 3.38
N ALA A 25 -4.99 -23.44 2.60
CA ALA A 25 -5.06 -23.22 1.16
C ALA A 25 -6.15 -24.16 0.62
N PRO A 26 -7.16 -23.64 -0.11
CA PRO A 26 -8.23 -24.48 -0.60
C PRO A 26 -7.65 -25.60 -1.46
N PRO A 27 -8.25 -26.81 -1.45
CA PRO A 27 -7.74 -27.93 -2.21
C PRO A 27 -7.64 -27.54 -3.69
N SER A 28 -6.50 -27.82 -4.30
CA SER A 28 -6.28 -27.56 -5.71
C SER A 28 -6.84 -28.73 -6.54
N PHE A 29 -7.62 -28.38 -7.55
CA PHE A 29 -7.90 -29.27 -8.67
C PHE A 29 -6.65 -29.35 -9.54
N ARG A 30 -6.35 -30.54 -10.06
CA ARG A 30 -5.25 -30.74 -11.01
C ARG A 30 -5.84 -30.92 -12.40
N PRO A 31 -5.72 -29.92 -13.30
CA PRO A 31 -6.06 -30.12 -14.69
C PRO A 31 -5.24 -31.26 -15.30
N THR A 32 -5.81 -31.92 -16.30
CA THR A 32 -5.13 -32.96 -17.06
C THR A 32 -3.96 -32.37 -17.86
N GLY A 33 -2.98 -33.19 -18.20
CA GLY A 33 -1.86 -32.75 -19.06
C GLY A 33 -2.33 -32.23 -20.42
N VAL A 34 -3.42 -32.78 -20.97
CA VAL A 34 -4.03 -32.30 -22.22
C VAL A 34 -4.61 -30.90 -22.05
N GLU A 35 -5.35 -30.65 -20.97
CA GLU A 35 -5.91 -29.32 -20.73
C GLU A 35 -4.83 -28.26 -20.47
N LEU A 36 -3.77 -28.60 -19.73
CA LEU A 36 -2.63 -27.71 -19.52
C LEU A 36 -1.90 -27.42 -20.83
N GLU A 37 -1.72 -28.42 -21.70
CA GLU A 37 -1.13 -28.21 -23.01
C GLU A 37 -2.01 -27.33 -23.90
N MET A 38 -3.34 -27.51 -23.87
CA MET A 38 -4.28 -26.63 -24.58
C MET A 38 -4.14 -25.18 -24.13
N LEU A 39 -4.12 -24.92 -22.81
CA LEU A 39 -3.88 -23.58 -22.28
C LEU A 39 -2.50 -23.06 -22.69
N GLY A 40 -1.46 -23.90 -22.63
CA GLY A 40 -0.11 -23.57 -23.06
C GLY A 40 -0.04 -23.14 -24.54
N VAL A 41 -0.72 -23.86 -25.43
CA VAL A 41 -0.83 -23.49 -26.86
C VAL A 41 -1.49 -22.13 -27.03
N GLN A 42 -2.63 -21.88 -26.36
CA GLN A 42 -3.33 -20.60 -26.46
C GLN A 42 -2.51 -19.44 -25.86
N THR A 43 -1.85 -19.67 -24.73
CA THR A 43 -0.98 -18.68 -24.08
C THR A 43 0.17 -18.29 -25.00
N ARG A 44 0.90 -19.27 -25.55
CA ARG A 44 1.99 -19.01 -26.52
C ARG A 44 1.49 -18.29 -27.78
N ALA A 45 0.28 -18.61 -28.23
CA ALA A 45 -0.33 -17.93 -29.37
C ALA A 45 -0.65 -16.46 -29.05
N LEU A 46 -1.25 -16.18 -27.89
CA LEU A 46 -1.52 -14.81 -27.43
C LEU A 46 -0.22 -14.02 -27.20
N GLY A 47 0.82 -14.64 -26.65
CA GLY A 47 2.13 -14.01 -26.50
C GLY A 47 2.76 -13.59 -27.83
N ARG A 48 2.60 -14.39 -28.89
CA ARG A 48 3.02 -14.00 -30.25
C ARG A 48 2.22 -12.81 -30.79
N ASP A 49 0.92 -12.76 -30.55
CA ASP A 49 0.10 -11.63 -30.99
C ASP A 49 0.51 -10.33 -30.27
N VAL A 50 0.74 -10.39 -28.95
CA VAL A 50 1.26 -9.27 -28.15
C VAL A 50 2.61 -8.79 -28.70
N ALA A 51 3.54 -9.72 -28.97
CA ALA A 51 4.84 -9.39 -29.51
C ALA A 51 4.75 -8.73 -30.91
N ALA A 52 3.84 -9.22 -31.76
CA ALA A 52 3.59 -8.64 -33.07
C ALA A 52 3.00 -7.22 -32.99
N LEU A 53 2.02 -7.00 -32.10
CA LEU A 53 1.44 -5.68 -31.85
C LEU A 53 2.52 -4.69 -31.39
N ARG A 54 3.37 -5.09 -30.45
CA ARG A 54 4.49 -4.27 -29.98
C ARG A 54 5.48 -3.95 -31.10
N ALA A 55 5.87 -4.95 -31.88
CA ALA A 55 6.78 -4.77 -33.02
C ALA A 55 6.22 -3.83 -34.10
N ASN A 56 4.90 -3.80 -34.24
CA ASN A 56 4.17 -2.90 -35.15
C ASN A 56 3.91 -1.51 -34.53
N GLY A 57 4.46 -1.20 -33.36
CA GLY A 57 4.35 0.12 -32.73
C GLY A 57 2.99 0.40 -32.09
N ALA A 58 2.27 -0.63 -31.64
CA ALA A 58 1.04 -0.43 -30.85
C ALA A 58 1.34 0.44 -29.61
N ASP A 59 0.45 1.40 -29.33
CA ASP A 59 0.51 2.23 -28.13
C ASP A 59 0.48 1.34 -26.87
N ASP A 60 1.45 1.52 -25.97
CA ASP A 60 1.55 0.76 -24.72
C ASP A 60 0.27 0.90 -23.89
N ALA A 61 -0.38 2.08 -23.91
CA ALA A 61 -1.63 2.34 -23.19
C ALA A 61 -2.81 1.47 -23.68
N LEU A 62 -2.74 0.96 -24.91
CA LEU A 62 -3.71 0.03 -25.47
C LEU A 62 -3.23 -1.42 -25.40
N LEU A 63 -1.92 -1.64 -25.54
CA LEU A 63 -1.32 -2.97 -25.51
C LEU A 63 -1.51 -3.64 -24.14
N VAL A 64 -1.46 -2.89 -23.04
CA VAL A 64 -1.71 -3.41 -21.68
C VAL A 64 -3.08 -4.05 -21.53
N ASP A 65 -4.09 -3.59 -22.27
CA ASP A 65 -5.44 -4.17 -22.28
C ASP A 65 -5.52 -5.52 -23.00
N VAL A 66 -4.45 -5.95 -23.68
CA VAL A 66 -4.26 -7.28 -24.26
C VAL A 66 -3.30 -8.12 -23.40
N GLU A 67 -2.18 -7.53 -22.99
CA GLU A 67 -1.14 -8.18 -22.19
C GLU A 67 -1.66 -8.75 -20.87
N VAL A 68 -2.65 -8.10 -20.25
CA VAL A 68 -3.24 -8.55 -18.99
C VAL A 68 -3.85 -9.95 -19.10
N PHE A 69 -4.43 -10.29 -20.25
CA PHE A 69 -4.98 -11.61 -20.52
C PHE A 69 -3.87 -12.65 -20.71
N HIS A 70 -2.79 -12.28 -21.40
CA HIS A 70 -1.62 -13.14 -21.56
C HIS A 70 -1.00 -13.48 -20.21
N LYS A 71 -0.73 -12.46 -19.39
CA LYS A 71 -0.18 -12.62 -18.05
C LYS A 71 -1.06 -13.52 -17.18
N ALA A 72 -2.37 -13.33 -17.21
CA ALA A 72 -3.30 -14.17 -16.44
C ALA A 72 -3.15 -15.66 -16.77
N CYS A 73 -3.01 -16.01 -18.06
CA CYS A 73 -2.79 -17.37 -18.50
C CYS A 73 -1.39 -17.89 -18.11
N GLU A 74 -0.35 -17.08 -18.25
CA GLU A 74 1.02 -17.44 -17.81
C GLU A 74 1.09 -17.73 -16.31
N TRP A 75 0.44 -16.91 -15.48
CA TRP A 75 0.41 -17.12 -14.03
C TRP A 75 -0.32 -18.40 -13.65
N MET A 76 -1.43 -18.74 -14.34
CA MET A 76 -2.11 -20.02 -14.11
C MET A 76 -1.27 -21.24 -14.51
N LEU A 77 -0.43 -21.12 -15.54
CA LEU A 77 0.51 -22.19 -15.93
C LEU A 77 1.69 -22.30 -14.94
N ARG A 78 2.17 -21.15 -14.42
CA ARG A 78 3.29 -21.07 -13.48
C ARG A 78 2.93 -21.57 -12.08
N TYR A 79 1.69 -21.36 -11.64
CA TYR A 79 1.20 -21.71 -10.31
C TYR A 79 0.03 -22.71 -10.39
N PRO A 80 0.29 -23.98 -10.75
CA PRO A 80 -0.75 -25.00 -10.92
C PRO A 80 -1.49 -25.34 -9.61
N GLU A 81 -0.98 -24.93 -8.45
CA GLU A 81 -1.68 -25.01 -7.18
C GLU A 81 -2.83 -23.99 -7.04
N GLU A 82 -2.95 -23.00 -7.94
CA GLU A 82 -4.02 -21.99 -7.92
C GLU A 82 -5.28 -22.40 -8.70
N TYR A 83 -5.33 -23.62 -9.25
CA TYR A 83 -6.56 -24.19 -9.80
C TYR A 83 -7.50 -24.62 -8.68
N TYR A 84 -8.15 -23.68 -8.00
CA TYR A 84 -9.00 -23.99 -6.84
C TYR A 84 -10.35 -24.62 -7.19
N ARG A 85 -10.74 -24.59 -8.47
CA ARG A 85 -11.98 -25.16 -8.99
C ARG A 85 -11.74 -25.75 -10.37
N LYS A 86 -12.43 -26.85 -10.70
CA LYS A 86 -12.37 -27.47 -12.03
C LYS A 86 -12.67 -26.48 -13.15
N ILE A 87 -13.56 -25.50 -12.94
CA ILE A 87 -13.92 -24.50 -13.95
C ILE A 87 -12.74 -23.59 -14.34
N TYR A 88 -11.69 -23.47 -13.52
CA TYR A 88 -10.60 -22.50 -13.76
C TYR A 88 -9.82 -22.78 -15.05
N ILE A 89 -9.74 -24.03 -15.49
CA ILE A 89 -9.09 -24.34 -16.76
C ILE A 89 -9.92 -23.85 -17.95
N HIS A 90 -11.24 -23.94 -17.88
CA HIS A 90 -12.14 -23.36 -18.88
C HIS A 90 -12.13 -21.82 -18.79
N ASP A 91 -12.17 -21.26 -17.58
CA ASP A 91 -12.05 -19.80 -17.38
C ASP A 91 -10.73 -19.27 -17.98
N ALA A 92 -9.61 -19.98 -17.78
CA ALA A 92 -8.33 -19.59 -18.34
C ALA A 92 -8.29 -19.66 -19.88
N LEU A 93 -8.96 -20.64 -20.48
CA LEU A 93 -9.13 -20.74 -21.93
C LEU A 93 -10.04 -19.60 -22.47
N ASP A 94 -11.12 -19.26 -21.77
CA ASP A 94 -11.98 -18.13 -22.10
C ASP A 94 -11.21 -16.79 -22.03
N VAL A 95 -10.39 -16.61 -20.99
CA VAL A 95 -9.49 -15.45 -20.82
C VAL A 95 -8.48 -15.38 -21.97
N ALA A 96 -7.86 -16.50 -22.35
CA ALA A 96 -6.96 -16.53 -23.49
C ALA A 96 -7.69 -16.14 -24.79
N ALA A 97 -8.89 -16.66 -25.00
CA ALA A 97 -9.71 -16.35 -26.18
C ALA A 97 -10.09 -14.86 -26.22
N GLU A 98 -10.46 -14.25 -25.10
CA GLU A 98 -10.74 -12.82 -25.01
C GLU A 98 -9.50 -11.98 -25.33
N GLY A 99 -8.34 -12.33 -24.77
CA GLY A 99 -7.07 -11.66 -25.10
C GLY A 99 -6.77 -11.72 -26.60
N ARG A 100 -6.97 -12.87 -27.24
CA ARG A 100 -6.80 -13.06 -28.69
C ARG A 100 -7.79 -12.22 -29.49
N ARG A 101 -9.05 -12.09 -29.05
CA ARG A 101 -10.04 -11.21 -29.69
C ARG A 101 -9.62 -9.75 -29.62
N ARG A 102 -9.15 -9.27 -28.46
CA ARG A 102 -8.65 -7.89 -28.31
C ARG A 102 -7.40 -7.65 -29.13
N ALA A 103 -6.47 -8.61 -29.18
CA ALA A 103 -5.28 -8.51 -30.00
C ALA A 103 -5.64 -8.35 -31.48
N ALA A 104 -6.59 -9.13 -31.98
CA ALA A 104 -7.07 -9.06 -33.36
C ALA A 104 -7.80 -7.75 -33.68
N ALA A 105 -8.57 -7.20 -32.73
CA ALA A 105 -9.20 -5.88 -32.87
C ALA A 105 -8.14 -4.77 -32.89
N LEU A 106 -7.19 -4.78 -31.96
CA LEU A 106 -6.13 -3.78 -31.88
C LEU A 106 -5.26 -3.77 -33.13
N ALA A 107 -4.96 -4.94 -33.70
CA ALA A 107 -4.23 -5.05 -34.96
C ALA A 107 -4.93 -4.38 -36.16
N LYS A 108 -6.25 -4.15 -36.06
CA LYS A 108 -7.06 -3.41 -37.04
C LYS A 108 -7.27 -1.94 -36.64
N GLY A 109 -6.70 -1.49 -35.53
CA GLY A 109 -6.94 -0.15 -34.97
C GLY A 109 -8.27 -0.02 -34.22
N GLU A 110 -8.92 -1.13 -33.87
CA GLU A 110 -10.21 -1.16 -33.18
C GLU A 110 -10.03 -1.36 -31.66
N THR A 111 -10.72 -0.56 -30.84
CA THR A 111 -10.65 -0.60 -29.37
C THR A 111 -12.04 -0.64 -28.72
N PRO A 112 -12.88 -1.66 -29.03
CA PRO A 112 -14.30 -1.69 -28.61
C PRO A 112 -14.50 -1.65 -27.08
N TRP A 113 -13.51 -2.08 -26.30
CA TRP A 113 -13.55 -2.02 -24.83
C TRP A 113 -13.38 -0.61 -24.25
N LEU A 114 -13.01 0.40 -25.05
CA LEU A 114 -12.96 1.80 -24.63
C LEU A 114 -14.28 2.54 -24.84
N THR A 115 -15.11 2.06 -25.76
CA THR A 115 -16.35 2.73 -26.18
C THR A 115 -17.62 2.05 -25.69
N THR A 116 -17.53 0.78 -25.29
CA THR A 116 -18.70 0.01 -24.84
C THR A 116 -18.95 0.27 -23.36
N PRO A 117 -20.11 0.80 -22.94
CA PRO A 117 -20.41 0.94 -21.52
C PRO A 117 -20.68 -0.42 -20.86
N GLY A 118 -20.66 -0.46 -19.53
CA GLY A 118 -20.83 -1.67 -18.73
C GLY A 118 -19.57 -2.03 -17.94
N ARG A 119 -19.51 -3.29 -17.49
CA ARG A 119 -18.41 -3.83 -16.69
C ARG A 119 -17.28 -4.32 -17.58
N ILE A 120 -16.13 -3.68 -17.52
CA ILE A 120 -15.04 -3.87 -18.48
C ILE A 120 -13.76 -4.23 -17.72
N ALA A 121 -13.16 -5.38 -18.05
CA ALA A 121 -11.81 -5.68 -17.62
C ALA A 121 -10.78 -4.90 -18.46
N ARG A 122 -9.81 -4.31 -17.77
CA ARG A 122 -8.76 -3.46 -18.32
C ARG A 122 -7.41 -3.81 -17.67
N GLY A 123 -6.31 -3.31 -18.22
CA GLY A 123 -4.97 -3.45 -17.66
C GLY A 123 -4.25 -2.11 -17.50
N TYR A 124 -3.31 -2.03 -16.56
CA TYR A 124 -2.31 -0.97 -16.48
C TYR A 124 -0.92 -1.57 -16.27
N ARG A 125 0.13 -0.86 -16.68
CA ARG A 125 1.51 -1.22 -16.37
C ARG A 125 1.93 -0.54 -15.08
N SER A 126 2.29 -1.32 -14.08
CA SER A 126 2.75 -0.82 -12.78
C SER A 126 4.16 -0.27 -12.90
N GLN A 127 4.41 0.91 -12.34
CA GLN A 127 5.73 1.52 -12.32
C GLN A 127 6.65 0.83 -11.30
N VAL A 128 6.09 0.13 -10.31
CA VAL A 128 6.86 -0.53 -9.24
C VAL A 128 7.80 -1.60 -9.79
N ASP A 129 7.35 -2.41 -10.75
CA ASP A 129 8.07 -3.59 -11.25
C ASP A 129 7.85 -3.86 -12.75
N GLY A 130 7.15 -2.98 -13.47
CA GLY A 130 6.89 -3.09 -14.90
C GLY A 130 5.82 -4.13 -15.28
N SER A 131 5.22 -4.81 -14.30
CA SER A 131 4.19 -5.82 -14.55
C SER A 131 2.87 -5.19 -15.01
N VAL A 132 2.10 -5.94 -15.81
CA VAL A 132 0.71 -5.56 -16.13
C VAL A 132 -0.23 -6.07 -15.05
N GLN A 133 -1.10 -5.23 -14.51
CA GLN A 133 -2.07 -5.61 -13.48
C GLN A 133 -3.50 -5.35 -13.97
N PRO A 134 -4.46 -6.25 -13.68
CA PRO A 134 -5.86 -6.05 -14.07
C PRO A 134 -6.58 -5.07 -13.17
N TYR A 135 -7.56 -4.38 -13.74
CA TYR A 135 -8.63 -3.72 -12.99
C TYR A 135 -9.96 -3.91 -13.72
N ILE A 136 -11.08 -3.66 -13.03
CA ILE A 136 -12.40 -3.65 -13.66
C ILE A 136 -13.00 -2.27 -13.46
N VAL A 137 -13.61 -1.73 -14.51
CA VAL A 137 -14.38 -0.49 -14.43
C VAL A 137 -15.82 -0.75 -14.85
N ASP A 138 -16.78 -0.34 -14.03
CA ASP A 138 -18.19 -0.23 -14.43
C ASP A 138 -18.44 1.18 -14.98
N VAL A 139 -18.74 1.26 -16.27
CA VAL A 139 -19.09 2.50 -16.97
C VAL A 139 -20.61 2.56 -17.12
N PRO A 140 -21.29 3.62 -16.64
CA PRO A 140 -22.74 3.78 -16.80
C PRO A 140 -23.18 3.72 -18.27
N LEU A 141 -24.34 3.09 -18.54
CA LEU A 141 -24.87 2.95 -19.91
C LEU A 141 -25.08 4.29 -20.64
N GLY A 142 -25.37 5.36 -19.88
CA GLY A 142 -25.57 6.70 -20.40
C GLY A 142 -24.34 7.62 -20.32
N TYR A 143 -23.14 7.07 -20.14
CA TYR A 143 -21.92 7.88 -20.02
C TYR A 143 -21.69 8.68 -21.31
N ASP A 144 -21.73 10.01 -21.20
CA ASP A 144 -21.63 10.97 -22.32
C ASP A 144 -20.27 11.69 -22.37
N GLY A 145 -19.29 11.24 -21.57
CA GLY A 145 -17.98 11.86 -21.46
C GLY A 145 -17.94 13.10 -20.56
N LYS A 146 -18.96 13.40 -19.76
CA LYS A 146 -18.85 14.42 -18.71
C LYS A 146 -18.12 13.88 -17.47
N PRO A 147 -17.49 14.77 -16.65
CA PRO A 147 -16.95 14.37 -15.35
C PRO A 147 -18.01 13.68 -14.49
N LEU A 148 -17.71 12.49 -13.97
CA LEU A 148 -18.57 11.74 -13.05
C LEU A 148 -17.84 11.42 -11.74
N ARG A 149 -18.63 11.18 -10.68
CA ARG A 149 -18.19 10.53 -9.45
C ARG A 149 -17.47 9.22 -9.78
N LEU A 150 -16.41 8.92 -9.02
CA LEU A 150 -15.71 7.63 -9.03
C LEU A 150 -15.77 6.96 -7.66
N ASP A 151 -16.25 5.72 -7.63
CA ASP A 151 -16.13 4.85 -6.45
C ASP A 151 -14.99 3.86 -6.67
N VAL A 152 -13.95 3.96 -5.83
CA VAL A 152 -12.84 3.00 -5.77
C VAL A 152 -13.18 1.91 -4.76
N VAL A 153 -13.34 0.67 -5.23
CA VAL A 153 -13.81 -0.48 -4.46
C VAL A 153 -12.66 -1.46 -4.23
N LEU A 154 -12.38 -1.70 -2.96
CA LEU A 154 -11.39 -2.64 -2.46
C LEU A 154 -12.08 -3.94 -2.06
N HIS A 155 -11.77 -5.05 -2.76
CA HIS A 155 -12.30 -6.36 -2.42
C HIS A 155 -11.77 -6.90 -1.09
N GLY A 156 -12.56 -7.76 -0.44
CA GLY A 156 -12.16 -8.53 0.74
C GLY A 156 -11.20 -9.67 0.43
N ARG A 157 -10.70 -10.35 1.47
CA ARG A 157 -9.78 -11.49 1.29
C ARG A 157 -10.52 -12.61 0.56
N ASN A 158 -9.90 -13.15 -0.47
CA ASN A 158 -10.44 -14.27 -1.23
C ASN A 158 -9.33 -15.25 -1.56
N SER A 159 -9.30 -16.39 -0.87
CA SER A 159 -8.29 -17.43 -1.04
C SER A 159 -8.31 -18.10 -2.41
N ARG A 160 -9.30 -17.79 -3.26
CA ARG A 160 -9.43 -18.30 -4.63
C ARG A 160 -9.24 -17.24 -5.70
N LEU A 161 -8.88 -16.01 -5.32
CA LEU A 161 -8.67 -14.90 -6.24
C LEU A 161 -7.31 -15.01 -6.93
N ASN A 162 -7.33 -14.88 -8.25
CA ASN A 162 -6.19 -14.76 -9.14
C ASN A 162 -6.63 -13.95 -10.36
N GLU A 163 -5.74 -13.64 -11.30
CA GLU A 163 -6.02 -12.81 -12.47
C GLU A 163 -7.15 -13.41 -13.32
N VAL A 164 -7.13 -14.72 -13.56
CA VAL A 164 -8.18 -15.41 -14.35
C VAL A 164 -9.55 -15.26 -13.71
N SER A 165 -9.68 -15.56 -12.41
CA SER A 165 -10.96 -15.45 -11.71
C SER A 165 -11.42 -14.00 -11.56
N PHE A 166 -10.50 -13.04 -11.45
CA PHE A 166 -10.80 -11.62 -11.44
C PHE A 166 -11.33 -11.15 -12.81
N LEU A 167 -10.60 -11.39 -13.89
CA LEU A 167 -11.00 -11.05 -15.27
C LEU A 167 -12.33 -11.71 -15.65
N THR A 168 -12.51 -12.98 -15.26
CA THR A 168 -13.77 -13.71 -15.46
C THR A 168 -14.95 -13.04 -14.76
N SER A 169 -14.74 -12.41 -13.61
CA SER A 169 -15.81 -11.70 -12.88
C SER A 169 -16.33 -10.45 -13.60
N ALA A 170 -15.55 -9.88 -14.54
CA ALA A 170 -16.01 -8.82 -15.41
C ALA A 170 -16.95 -9.36 -16.50
N ALA A 171 -16.54 -10.46 -17.16
CA ALA A 171 -17.30 -11.08 -18.25
C ALA A 171 -18.57 -11.80 -17.75
N ARG A 172 -18.50 -12.37 -16.55
CA ARG A 172 -19.57 -13.12 -15.89
C ARG A 172 -19.83 -12.53 -14.50
N PRO A 173 -20.41 -11.32 -14.40
CA PRO A 173 -20.71 -10.72 -13.11
C PRO A 173 -21.71 -11.60 -12.35
N ARG A 174 -21.65 -11.58 -11.02
CA ARG A 174 -22.61 -12.32 -10.19
C ARG A 174 -24.00 -11.73 -10.39
N ALA A 175 -25.02 -12.58 -10.26
CA ALA A 175 -26.40 -12.11 -10.26
C ALA A 175 -26.59 -11.07 -9.14
N GLY A 176 -27.20 -9.94 -9.49
CA GLY A 176 -27.41 -8.83 -8.55
C GLY A 176 -26.19 -7.92 -8.34
N THR A 177 -25.09 -8.08 -9.11
CA THR A 177 -24.03 -7.06 -9.16
C THR A 177 -24.66 -5.71 -9.51
N PRO A 178 -24.49 -4.67 -8.66
CA PRO A 178 -25.05 -3.35 -8.91
C PRO A 178 -24.59 -2.77 -10.25
N LYS A 179 -25.47 -2.00 -10.90
CA LYS A 179 -25.15 -1.21 -12.09
C LYS A 179 -25.25 0.26 -11.72
N PRO A 180 -24.17 0.86 -11.20
CA PRO A 180 -24.22 2.24 -10.74
C PRO A 180 -24.40 3.21 -11.91
N ASP A 181 -24.92 4.40 -11.62
CA ASP A 181 -24.99 5.56 -12.50
C ASP A 181 -23.72 6.44 -12.42
N TYR A 182 -22.72 6.01 -11.65
CA TYR A 182 -21.38 6.57 -11.52
C TYR A 182 -20.30 5.58 -12.00
N LEU A 183 -19.07 6.06 -12.17
CA LEU A 183 -17.93 5.18 -12.49
C LEU A 183 -17.55 4.38 -11.25
N GLN A 184 -17.42 3.06 -11.37
CA GLN A 184 -16.90 2.22 -10.29
C GLN A 184 -15.63 1.52 -10.73
N LEU A 185 -14.57 1.66 -9.94
CA LEU A 185 -13.29 0.96 -10.11
C LEU A 185 -13.21 -0.18 -9.11
N GLU A 186 -13.03 -1.41 -9.58
CA GLU A 186 -12.68 -2.56 -8.75
C GLU A 186 -11.18 -2.82 -8.90
N VAL A 187 -10.47 -2.70 -7.79
CA VAL A 187 -9.01 -2.83 -7.76
C VAL A 187 -8.64 -4.30 -7.55
N TYR A 188 -7.76 -4.86 -8.37
CA TYR A 188 -7.21 -6.21 -8.14
C TYR A 188 -6.20 -6.27 -6.99
N GLY A 189 -5.41 -5.19 -6.84
CA GLY A 189 -4.53 -4.96 -5.68
C GLY A 189 -3.50 -6.05 -5.43
N ARG A 190 -3.09 -6.80 -6.45
CA ARG A 190 -2.22 -8.00 -6.35
C ARG A 190 -2.73 -9.02 -5.33
N THR A 191 -4.04 -9.29 -5.35
CA THR A 191 -4.72 -10.32 -4.53
C THR A 191 -4.82 -9.96 -3.03
N ASN A 192 -4.27 -10.80 -2.15
CA ASN A 192 -4.52 -10.76 -0.72
C ASN A 192 -3.32 -10.15 0.02
N ASN A 193 -3.15 -8.84 -0.06
CA ASN A 193 -2.09 -8.11 0.66
C ASN A 193 -2.59 -6.93 1.53
N ALA A 194 -3.92 -6.82 1.70
CA ALA A 194 -4.57 -5.69 2.38
C ALA A 194 -4.21 -4.30 1.82
N TYR A 195 -3.86 -4.22 0.54
CA TYR A 195 -3.48 -2.98 -0.15
C TYR A 195 -2.31 -2.28 0.53
N ARG A 196 -1.40 -3.06 1.12
CA ARG A 196 -0.12 -2.57 1.65
C ARG A 196 0.95 -2.66 0.57
N TRP A 197 1.96 -1.78 0.65
CA TRP A 197 3.13 -1.77 -0.22
C TRP A 197 2.76 -1.60 -1.70
N ALA A 198 3.19 -2.50 -2.59
CA ALA A 198 2.80 -2.49 -4.00
C ALA A 198 1.27 -2.57 -4.18
N GLY A 199 0.53 -3.16 -3.24
CA GLY A 199 -0.94 -3.16 -3.25
C GLY A 199 -1.55 -1.78 -3.03
N GLU A 200 -0.88 -0.87 -2.32
CA GLU A 200 -1.30 0.53 -2.19
C GLU A 200 -1.05 1.27 -3.50
N ALA A 201 0.14 1.10 -4.08
CA ALA A 201 0.49 1.68 -5.38
C ALA A 201 -0.54 1.28 -6.45
N ASP A 202 -0.96 0.02 -6.48
CA ASP A 202 -2.01 -0.48 -7.37
C ASP A 202 -3.34 0.27 -7.26
N VAL A 203 -3.75 0.71 -6.06
CA VAL A 203 -4.99 1.49 -5.89
C VAL A 203 -4.88 2.81 -6.65
N PHE A 204 -3.76 3.51 -6.50
CA PHE A 204 -3.54 4.79 -7.16
C PHE A 204 -3.22 4.64 -8.65
N GLU A 205 -2.48 3.60 -9.05
CA GLU A 205 -2.17 3.32 -10.47
C GLU A 205 -3.41 2.90 -11.25
N ALA A 206 -4.30 2.08 -10.66
CA ALA A 206 -5.59 1.73 -11.26
C ALA A 206 -6.52 2.95 -11.34
N THR A 207 -6.54 3.80 -10.30
CA THR A 207 -7.30 5.06 -10.31
C THR A 207 -6.80 5.99 -11.43
N ALA A 208 -5.49 6.19 -11.55
CA ALA A 208 -4.88 6.96 -12.63
C ALA A 208 -5.13 6.34 -14.02
N ALA A 209 -5.24 5.02 -14.12
CA ALA A 209 -5.66 4.36 -15.35
C ALA A 209 -7.12 4.68 -15.70
N VAL A 210 -8.03 4.71 -14.72
CA VAL A 210 -9.43 5.16 -14.95
C VAL A 210 -9.48 6.63 -15.35
N GLU A 211 -8.80 7.52 -14.63
CA GLU A 211 -8.76 8.97 -14.92
C GLU A 211 -8.21 9.30 -16.31
N ARG A 212 -7.27 8.50 -16.82
CA ARG A 212 -6.75 8.65 -18.20
C ARG A 212 -7.78 8.31 -19.27
N ASN A 213 -8.71 7.40 -18.97
CA ASN A 213 -9.65 6.87 -19.96
C ASN A 213 -11.06 7.45 -19.81
N TYR A 214 -11.40 7.99 -18.65
CA TYR A 214 -12.72 8.53 -18.32
C TYR A 214 -12.57 9.84 -17.57
N ARG A 215 -13.46 10.79 -17.85
CA ARG A 215 -13.50 12.06 -17.11
C ARG A 215 -14.11 11.81 -15.73
N VAL A 216 -13.26 11.85 -14.72
CA VAL A 216 -13.60 11.74 -13.30
C VAL A 216 -13.68 13.14 -12.70
N ASP A 217 -14.69 13.40 -11.88
CA ASP A 217 -14.74 14.55 -11.01
C ASP A 217 -13.89 14.26 -9.76
N LEU A 218 -12.71 14.88 -9.69
CA LEU A 218 -11.71 14.62 -8.64
C LEU A 218 -12.17 15.06 -7.24
N ASP A 219 -13.19 15.91 -7.14
CA ASP A 219 -13.79 16.27 -5.85
C ASP A 219 -14.94 15.32 -5.48
N ARG A 220 -15.18 14.26 -6.26
CA ARG A 220 -16.23 13.25 -6.05
C ARG A 220 -15.69 11.83 -6.13
N VAL A 221 -14.51 11.59 -5.54
CA VAL A 221 -13.90 10.26 -5.44
C VAL A 221 -14.17 9.65 -4.07
N VAL A 222 -14.79 8.47 -4.02
CA VAL A 222 -15.12 7.72 -2.80
C VAL A 222 -14.26 6.47 -2.70
N LEU A 223 -13.68 6.20 -1.52
CA LEU A 223 -12.97 4.94 -1.26
C LEU A 223 -13.83 4.00 -0.41
N ARG A 224 -14.00 2.74 -0.83
CA ARG A 224 -14.86 1.79 -0.11
C ARG A 224 -14.34 0.36 -0.14
N GLY A 225 -14.61 -0.40 0.91
CA GLY A 225 -14.22 -1.80 0.98
C GLY A 225 -14.77 -2.55 2.18
N PHE A 226 -14.75 -3.88 2.08
CA PHE A 226 -15.24 -4.80 3.11
C PHE A 226 -14.18 -5.85 3.49
N SER A 227 -14.11 -6.26 4.75
CA SER A 227 -13.14 -7.23 5.25
C SER A 227 -11.69 -6.74 5.04
N MET A 228 -10.83 -7.48 4.36
CA MET A 228 -9.52 -7.00 3.90
C MET A 228 -9.60 -5.65 3.17
N GLY A 229 -10.62 -5.43 2.34
CA GLY A 229 -10.85 -4.15 1.67
C GLY A 229 -11.28 -3.04 2.63
N GLY A 230 -11.95 -3.40 3.73
CA GLY A 230 -12.26 -2.45 4.82
C GLY A 230 -11.00 -2.05 5.58
N ALA A 231 -10.07 -2.98 5.79
CA ALA A 231 -8.75 -2.68 6.36
C ALA A 231 -7.93 -1.74 5.43
N GLY A 232 -7.90 -2.04 4.13
CA GLY A 232 -7.26 -1.18 3.13
C GLY A 232 -7.92 0.21 3.05
N THR A 233 -9.25 0.29 3.15
CA THR A 233 -9.99 1.56 3.13
C THR A 233 -9.66 2.40 4.36
N TRP A 234 -9.62 1.82 5.55
CA TRP A 234 -9.17 2.52 6.76
C TRP A 234 -7.74 3.06 6.62
N GLN A 235 -6.82 2.25 6.10
CA GLN A 235 -5.41 2.63 5.95
C GLN A 235 -5.25 3.76 4.93
N ILE A 236 -5.69 3.53 3.70
CA ILE A 236 -5.45 4.45 2.58
C ILE A 236 -6.20 5.78 2.76
N ALA A 237 -7.45 5.75 3.23
CA ALA A 237 -8.21 6.98 3.43
C ALA A 237 -7.58 7.88 4.50
N LEU A 238 -7.10 7.29 5.60
CA LEU A 238 -6.50 8.06 6.69
C LEU A 238 -5.05 8.47 6.42
N HIS A 239 -4.33 7.76 5.56
CA HIS A 239 -3.02 8.17 5.06
C HIS A 239 -3.10 9.31 4.04
N HIS A 240 -4.15 9.34 3.24
CA HIS A 240 -4.36 10.32 2.16
C HIS A 240 -5.73 11.02 2.30
N PRO A 241 -5.99 11.71 3.42
CA PRO A 241 -7.32 12.23 3.75
C PRO A 241 -7.80 13.34 2.81
N ASP A 242 -6.88 13.92 2.04
CA ASP A 242 -7.13 14.95 1.06
C ASP A 242 -7.49 14.40 -0.32
N ARG A 243 -7.51 13.08 -0.53
CA ARG A 243 -7.79 12.45 -1.83
C ARG A 243 -9.25 12.04 -2.03
N TRP A 244 -10.05 12.01 -0.97
CA TRP A 244 -11.39 11.42 -0.99
C TRP A 244 -12.45 12.42 -0.51
N VAL A 245 -13.63 12.41 -1.13
CA VAL A 245 -14.79 13.12 -0.56
C VAL A 245 -15.41 12.34 0.60
N ALA A 246 -15.37 11.00 0.51
CA ALA A 246 -15.96 10.11 1.49
C ALA A 246 -15.30 8.73 1.49
N MET A 247 -15.49 7.99 2.59
CA MET A 247 -15.02 6.60 2.73
C MET A 247 -16.06 5.67 3.37
N GLU A 248 -16.03 4.38 2.99
CA GLU A 248 -16.80 3.30 3.62
C GLU A 248 -15.91 2.10 3.95
N ALA A 249 -15.63 1.90 5.25
CA ALA A 249 -14.80 0.81 5.72
C ALA A 249 -15.62 -0.18 6.56
N GLY A 250 -15.89 -1.36 6.00
CA GLY A 250 -16.66 -2.40 6.66
C GLY A 250 -15.82 -3.58 7.15
N ALA A 251 -15.99 -3.95 8.43
CA ALA A 251 -15.50 -5.19 9.04
C ALA A 251 -14.01 -5.52 8.75
N GLY A 252 -13.13 -4.52 8.75
CA GLY A 252 -11.70 -4.69 8.50
C GLY A 252 -10.86 -4.98 9.75
N PHE A 253 -9.62 -4.51 9.75
CA PHE A 253 -8.75 -4.43 10.93
C PHE A 253 -8.01 -3.09 10.90
N THR A 254 -7.70 -2.53 12.06
CA THR A 254 -7.12 -1.18 12.21
C THR A 254 -5.91 -1.14 13.14
N ASP A 255 -5.55 -2.28 13.72
CA ASP A 255 -4.49 -2.44 14.70
C ASP A 255 -3.89 -3.85 14.53
N THR A 256 -2.57 -3.94 14.44
CA THR A 256 -1.89 -5.21 14.15
C THR A 256 -1.78 -6.08 15.40
N LEU A 257 -1.43 -5.51 16.55
CA LEU A 257 -1.17 -6.27 17.79
C LEU A 257 -2.43 -6.94 18.34
N VAL A 258 -3.54 -6.22 18.38
CA VAL A 258 -4.84 -6.70 18.89
C VAL A 258 -5.44 -7.72 17.93
N TYR A 259 -5.42 -7.43 16.62
CA TYR A 259 -6.04 -8.29 15.62
C TYR A 259 -5.24 -9.59 15.39
N ALA A 260 -3.91 -9.49 15.31
CA ALA A 260 -3.03 -10.63 15.04
C ALA A 260 -2.41 -11.24 16.30
N LYS A 261 -2.94 -10.96 17.51
CA LYS A 261 -2.38 -11.42 18.79
C LYS A 261 -2.07 -12.93 18.86
N ASN A 262 -2.90 -13.75 18.19
CA ASN A 262 -2.74 -15.21 18.18
C ASN A 262 -1.76 -15.70 17.10
N SER A 263 -1.29 -14.81 16.22
CA SER A 263 -0.35 -15.11 15.13
C SER A 263 1.01 -14.43 15.32
N LEU A 264 1.17 -13.64 16.38
CA LEU A 264 2.41 -12.95 16.73
C LEU A 264 3.19 -13.75 17.76
N PRO A 265 4.54 -13.66 17.76
CA PRO A 265 5.34 -14.18 18.87
C PRO A 265 5.01 -13.41 20.16
N ALA A 266 5.25 -14.04 21.31
CA ALA A 266 5.01 -13.42 22.62
C ALA A 266 5.77 -12.09 22.78
N ASP A 267 7.03 -12.07 22.35
CA ASP A 267 7.90 -10.91 22.41
C ASP A 267 8.19 -10.36 21.01
N VAL A 268 7.29 -9.51 20.51
CA VAL A 268 7.54 -8.74 19.28
C VAL A 268 8.63 -7.70 19.55
N PRO A 269 9.73 -7.65 18.78
CA PRO A 269 10.78 -6.67 18.99
C PRO A 269 10.31 -5.22 18.80
N GLU A 270 10.92 -4.29 19.53
CA GLU A 270 10.47 -2.89 19.55
C GLU A 270 10.53 -2.22 18.17
N TRP A 271 11.56 -2.50 17.36
CA TRP A 271 11.64 -1.94 16.00
C TRP A 271 10.49 -2.43 15.10
N GLN A 272 10.02 -3.67 15.30
CA GLN A 272 8.86 -4.19 14.58
C GLN A 272 7.57 -3.52 15.03
N LYS A 273 7.37 -3.33 16.34
CA LYS A 273 6.22 -2.57 16.87
C LYS A 273 6.16 -1.16 16.29
N ARG A 274 7.30 -0.47 16.26
CA ARG A 274 7.40 0.85 15.64
C ARG A 274 7.03 0.83 14.15
N ALA A 275 7.45 -0.19 13.41
CA ALA A 275 7.12 -0.33 11.99
C ALA A 275 5.64 -0.73 11.73
N MET A 276 4.94 -1.36 12.67
CA MET A 276 3.50 -1.67 12.54
C MET A 276 2.67 -0.39 12.40
N HIS A 277 3.08 0.69 13.07
CA HIS A 277 2.45 1.99 13.01
C HIS A 277 2.46 2.65 11.61
N ILE A 278 3.14 2.06 10.61
CA ILE A 278 3.00 2.48 9.22
C ILE A 278 1.58 2.21 8.71
N TYR A 279 0.90 1.16 9.17
CA TYR A 279 -0.41 0.72 8.66
C TYR A 279 -1.49 0.51 9.72
N ASP A 280 -1.19 0.75 11.00
CA ASP A 280 -2.20 0.67 12.05
C ASP A 280 -3.09 1.91 12.00
N ALA A 281 -4.17 1.82 11.22
CA ALA A 281 -5.08 2.92 10.94
C ALA A 281 -5.66 3.62 12.18
N VAL A 282 -5.70 2.94 13.34
CA VAL A 282 -6.10 3.55 14.60
C VAL A 282 -5.20 4.72 15.01
N ASP A 283 -3.90 4.64 14.69
CA ASP A 283 -2.91 5.70 14.94
C ASP A 283 -3.15 6.95 14.08
N TYR A 284 -3.90 6.84 12.98
CA TYR A 284 -4.21 7.93 12.05
C TYR A 284 -5.67 8.40 12.17
N SER A 285 -6.40 7.91 13.17
CA SER A 285 -7.85 8.18 13.31
C SER A 285 -8.21 9.66 13.28
N VAL A 286 -7.36 10.55 13.79
CA VAL A 286 -7.56 12.01 13.77
C VAL A 286 -7.73 12.56 12.34
N ASN A 287 -7.11 11.94 11.33
CA ASN A 287 -7.20 12.38 9.95
C ASN A 287 -8.63 12.24 9.38
N ALA A 288 -9.47 11.38 9.97
CA ALA A 288 -10.89 11.23 9.64
C ALA A 288 -11.70 12.52 9.80
N ARG A 289 -11.20 13.50 10.56
CA ARG A 289 -11.89 14.80 10.79
C ARG A 289 -12.15 15.61 9.53
N THR A 290 -11.42 15.32 8.46
CA THR A 290 -11.53 16.01 7.17
C THR A 290 -12.31 15.23 6.11
N LEU A 291 -12.84 14.06 6.48
CA LEU A 291 -13.52 13.12 5.59
C LEU A 291 -14.98 12.91 6.00
N ALA A 292 -15.82 12.56 5.03
CA ALA A 292 -17.09 11.90 5.33
C ALA A 292 -16.85 10.40 5.57
N VAL A 293 -17.11 9.89 6.78
CA VAL A 293 -16.71 8.53 7.18
C VAL A 293 -17.90 7.62 7.48
N VAL A 294 -17.96 6.46 6.83
CA VAL A 294 -18.80 5.34 7.24
C VAL A 294 -17.91 4.22 7.79
N GLY A 295 -18.02 3.94 9.09
CA GLY A 295 -17.52 2.71 9.70
C GLY A 295 -18.63 1.67 9.79
N TYR A 296 -18.38 0.40 9.47
CA TYR A 296 -19.41 -0.65 9.53
C TYR A 296 -18.90 -1.94 10.17
N GLY A 297 -19.77 -2.66 10.90
CA GLY A 297 -19.58 -4.06 11.28
C GLY A 297 -20.91 -4.76 11.58
N GLY A 298 -20.94 -6.08 11.43
CA GLY A 298 -22.05 -6.88 11.93
C GLY A 298 -21.96 -7.07 13.45
N GLU A 299 -23.08 -7.06 14.15
CA GLU A 299 -23.13 -7.16 15.62
C GLU A 299 -22.41 -8.40 16.16
N ILE A 300 -22.52 -9.54 15.45
CA ILE A 300 -21.89 -10.81 15.84
C ILE A 300 -20.62 -11.10 15.03
N ASP A 301 -20.09 -10.10 14.33
CA ASP A 301 -18.80 -10.17 13.63
C ASP A 301 -17.69 -9.64 14.53
N ALA A 302 -16.67 -10.47 14.82
CA ALA A 302 -15.51 -10.07 15.59
C ALA A 302 -14.76 -8.86 14.97
N GLN A 303 -14.88 -8.65 13.66
CA GLN A 303 -14.26 -7.51 12.97
C GLN A 303 -15.03 -6.19 13.10
N LEU A 304 -16.20 -6.17 13.75
CA LEU A 304 -16.82 -4.92 14.22
C LEU A 304 -15.82 -4.10 15.07
N GLN A 305 -14.90 -4.77 15.77
CA GLN A 305 -13.85 -4.15 16.56
C GLN A 305 -13.07 -3.07 15.80
N ALA A 306 -12.86 -3.22 14.48
CA ALA A 306 -12.18 -2.21 13.66
C ALA A 306 -12.90 -0.85 13.68
N ALA A 307 -14.21 -0.85 13.45
CA ALA A 307 -15.02 0.37 13.48
C ALA A 307 -15.10 0.95 14.91
N VAL A 308 -15.18 0.07 15.92
CA VAL A 308 -15.15 0.46 17.34
C VAL A 308 -13.84 1.15 17.71
N ASN A 309 -12.69 0.60 17.30
CA ASN A 309 -11.37 1.16 17.58
C ASN A 309 -11.25 2.62 17.09
N ILE A 310 -11.65 2.87 15.84
CA ILE A 310 -11.59 4.23 15.25
C ILE A 310 -12.56 5.17 15.96
N ARG A 311 -13.81 4.75 16.17
CA ARG A 311 -14.81 5.57 16.87
C ARG A 311 -14.32 5.96 18.27
N GLU A 312 -13.76 5.01 19.01
CA GLU A 312 -13.24 5.27 20.36
C GLU A 312 -11.98 6.13 20.36
N ALA A 313 -11.09 5.98 19.38
CA ALA A 313 -9.95 6.87 19.22
C ALA A 313 -10.40 8.32 18.93
N LEU A 314 -11.37 8.50 18.03
CA LEU A 314 -12.00 9.80 17.77
C LEU A 314 -12.71 10.37 19.00
N ALA A 315 -13.37 9.52 19.81
CA ALA A 315 -14.02 9.94 21.04
C ALA A 315 -13.02 10.39 22.10
N ARG A 316 -11.89 9.68 22.27
CA ARG A 316 -10.77 10.11 23.11
C ARG A 316 -10.15 11.43 22.63
N ASP A 317 -10.21 11.66 21.32
CA ASP A 317 -9.80 12.91 20.69
C ASP A 317 -10.86 14.02 20.76
N GLY A 318 -11.97 13.80 21.48
CA GLY A 318 -12.98 14.81 21.78
C GLY A 318 -14.20 14.82 20.84
N ALA A 319 -14.31 13.88 19.90
CA ALA A 319 -15.53 13.72 19.11
C ALA A 319 -16.68 13.16 19.98
N GLN A 320 -17.88 13.70 19.81
CA GLN A 320 -19.04 13.29 20.62
C GLN A 320 -19.94 12.38 19.81
N PHE A 321 -20.02 11.10 20.19
CA PHE A 321 -20.91 10.12 19.57
C PHE A 321 -22.17 9.92 20.39
N ARG A 322 -23.32 9.86 19.70
CA ARG A 322 -24.62 9.53 20.27
C ARG A 322 -25.13 8.21 19.68
N PRO A 323 -25.63 7.28 20.52
CA PRO A 323 -26.29 6.07 20.03
C PRO A 323 -27.54 6.42 19.19
N ASP A 324 -27.77 5.63 18.14
CA ASP A 324 -28.97 5.63 17.28
C ASP A 324 -29.34 4.17 16.98
N GLY A 325 -30.08 3.56 17.91
CA GLY A 325 -30.21 2.10 17.98
C GLY A 325 -28.85 1.45 18.25
N LEU A 326 -28.46 0.49 17.42
CA LEU A 326 -27.11 -0.10 17.45
C LEU A 326 -26.04 0.78 16.80
N ASN A 327 -26.45 1.77 16.01
CA ASN A 327 -25.54 2.66 15.29
C ASN A 327 -25.06 3.81 16.20
N PHE A 328 -24.06 4.54 15.73
CA PHE A 328 -23.54 5.74 16.39
C PHE A 328 -23.41 6.87 15.37
N THR A 329 -23.94 8.04 15.74
CA THR A 329 -23.88 9.27 14.94
C THR A 329 -23.16 10.36 15.71
N THR A 330 -22.74 11.43 15.04
CA THR A 330 -22.08 12.57 15.68
C THR A 330 -22.42 13.87 14.95
N ASP A 331 -22.55 14.97 15.71
CA ASP A 331 -22.63 16.34 15.13
C ASP A 331 -21.24 17.00 15.05
N SER A 332 -20.23 16.39 15.67
CA SER A 332 -18.87 16.97 15.77
C SER A 332 -17.98 16.63 14.56
N LEU A 333 -18.40 15.67 13.74
CA LEU A 333 -17.70 15.17 12.56
C LEU A 333 -18.72 14.80 11.49
N ASN A 334 -18.28 14.73 10.24
CA ASN A 334 -19.06 14.11 9.17
C ASN A 334 -18.86 12.59 9.21
N ALA A 335 -19.44 11.90 10.20
CA ALA A 335 -19.24 10.46 10.36
C ALA A 335 -20.47 9.70 10.87
N VAL A 336 -20.62 8.45 10.42
CA VAL A 336 -21.59 7.50 10.94
C VAL A 336 -20.92 6.13 11.14
N PHE A 337 -21.20 5.49 12.27
CA PHE A 337 -20.72 4.15 12.58
C PHE A 337 -21.93 3.22 12.66
N LEU A 338 -22.02 2.29 11.73
CA LEU A 338 -23.15 1.41 11.51
C LEU A 338 -22.90 0.03 12.12
N VAL A 339 -23.88 -0.49 12.85
CA VAL A 339 -23.85 -1.83 13.41
C VAL A 339 -25.11 -2.57 12.99
N ALA A 340 -24.95 -3.68 12.27
CA ALA A 340 -26.08 -4.46 11.79
C ALA A 340 -26.48 -5.55 12.80
N PRO A 341 -27.76 -5.59 13.24
CA PRO A 341 -28.23 -6.58 14.22
C PRO A 341 -28.08 -8.01 13.69
N ASP A 342 -27.72 -8.95 14.57
CA ASP A 342 -27.61 -10.40 14.30
C ASP A 342 -26.85 -10.75 13.00
N THR A 343 -25.95 -9.86 12.58
CA THR A 343 -25.28 -9.97 11.28
C THR A 343 -23.86 -10.49 11.45
N PRO A 344 -23.51 -11.62 10.80
CA PRO A 344 -22.14 -12.14 10.79
C PRO A 344 -21.26 -11.36 9.80
N HIS A 345 -20.14 -11.92 9.37
CA HIS A 345 -19.17 -11.29 8.47
C HIS A 345 -19.69 -11.06 7.03
N ARG A 346 -20.62 -10.11 6.89
CA ARG A 346 -21.22 -9.64 5.65
C ARG A 346 -21.77 -8.21 5.82
N PHE A 347 -22.01 -7.53 4.70
CA PHE A 347 -22.70 -6.24 4.73
C PHE A 347 -24.23 -6.46 4.75
N HIS A 348 -24.92 -5.97 5.78
CA HIS A 348 -26.37 -6.04 5.87
C HIS A 348 -27.02 -5.08 4.85
N PRO A 349 -28.07 -5.49 4.11
CA PRO A 349 -28.71 -4.64 3.10
C PRO A 349 -29.16 -3.26 3.62
N ASP A 350 -29.80 -3.20 4.79
CA ASP A 350 -30.28 -1.93 5.36
C ASP A 350 -29.14 -0.99 5.76
N SER A 351 -28.08 -1.54 6.36
CA SER A 351 -26.87 -0.76 6.67
C SER A 351 -26.19 -0.30 5.39
N LYS A 352 -26.22 -1.10 4.31
CA LYS A 352 -25.67 -0.70 3.01
C LYS A 352 -26.48 0.43 2.39
N ALA A 353 -27.80 0.37 2.47
CA ALA A 353 -28.68 1.45 2.01
C ALA A 353 -28.41 2.76 2.79
N ARG A 354 -28.29 2.68 4.12
CA ARG A 354 -27.93 3.83 4.96
C ARG A 354 -26.54 4.39 4.65
N SER A 355 -25.55 3.51 4.42
CA SER A 355 -24.21 3.89 3.98
C SER A 355 -24.24 4.65 2.65
N ASN A 356 -24.93 4.09 1.65
CA ASN A 356 -25.02 4.72 0.33
C ASN A 356 -25.67 6.11 0.42
N ALA A 357 -26.78 6.24 1.15
CA ALA A 357 -27.44 7.55 1.34
C ALA A 357 -26.51 8.59 2.00
N PHE A 358 -25.70 8.19 2.98
CA PHE A 358 -24.71 9.06 3.61
C PHE A 358 -23.61 9.49 2.62
N LEU A 359 -23.08 8.55 1.84
CA LEU A 359 -22.03 8.84 0.86
C LEU A 359 -22.55 9.70 -0.29
N ASP A 360 -23.77 9.46 -0.77
CA ASP A 360 -24.41 10.25 -1.82
C ASP A 360 -24.59 11.71 -1.37
N ALA A 361 -24.96 11.91 -0.09
CA ALA A 361 -25.04 13.25 0.49
C ALA A 361 -23.67 13.95 0.55
N ALA A 362 -22.59 13.24 0.92
CA ALA A 362 -21.24 13.79 0.92
C ALA A 362 -20.76 14.14 -0.50
N VAL A 363 -20.98 13.24 -1.46
CA VAL A 363 -20.64 13.43 -2.88
C VAL A 363 -21.36 14.62 -3.49
N ALA A 364 -22.63 14.86 -3.13
CA ALA A 364 -23.40 15.99 -3.63
C ALA A 364 -22.76 17.35 -3.31
N HIS A 365 -22.03 17.45 -2.19
CA HIS A 365 -21.31 18.66 -1.80
C HIS A 365 -19.90 18.75 -2.40
N GLY A 366 -19.33 17.62 -2.83
CA GLY A 366 -17.94 17.52 -3.26
C GLY A 366 -16.95 17.72 -2.10
N ARG A 367 -15.70 17.34 -2.35
CA ARG A 367 -14.60 17.52 -1.41
C ARG A 367 -14.33 19.01 -1.20
N GLN A 368 -14.21 19.42 0.05
CA GLN A 368 -13.92 20.81 0.42
C GLN A 368 -12.52 20.90 1.01
N THR A 369 -11.77 21.95 0.68
CA THR A 369 -10.48 22.25 1.33
C THR A 369 -10.73 23.00 2.63
N PRO A 370 -10.41 22.43 3.80
CA PRO A 370 -10.67 23.09 5.08
C PRO A 370 -9.62 24.17 5.38
N ASP A 371 -10.04 25.26 6.00
CA ASP A 371 -9.11 26.29 6.51
C ASP A 371 -8.36 25.84 7.76
N LYS A 372 -8.89 24.84 8.47
CA LYS A 372 -8.25 24.20 9.62
C LYS A 372 -7.94 22.76 9.32
N VAL A 373 -6.67 22.40 9.42
CA VAL A 373 -6.16 21.04 9.24
C VAL A 373 -5.58 20.57 10.58
N ARG A 374 -6.03 19.40 11.03
CA ARG A 374 -5.33 18.63 12.06
C ARG A 374 -4.91 17.32 11.43
N PHE A 375 -3.61 17.09 11.39
CA PHE A 375 -3.01 15.99 10.66
C PHE A 375 -2.03 15.23 11.54
N VAL A 376 -2.17 13.92 11.55
CA VAL A 376 -1.28 12.99 12.23
C VAL A 376 -0.62 12.08 11.21
N THR A 377 0.69 11.86 11.38
CA THR A 377 1.43 10.84 10.64
C THR A 377 2.55 10.26 11.48
N ARG A 378 3.01 9.05 11.13
CA ARG A 378 4.17 8.39 11.76
C ARG A 378 5.31 8.16 10.78
N THR A 379 5.12 8.48 9.52
CA THR A 379 6.12 8.34 8.47
C THR A 379 5.93 9.45 7.44
N THR A 380 7.03 9.97 6.88
CA THR A 380 6.94 10.95 5.79
C THR A 380 6.45 10.34 4.48
N ARG A 381 6.21 9.01 4.41
CA ARG A 381 5.51 8.41 3.27
C ARG A 381 4.11 8.99 3.09
N TYR A 382 3.39 9.16 4.19
CA TYR A 382 2.04 9.71 4.24
C TYR A 382 2.13 11.10 4.87
N ALA A 383 2.57 12.05 4.05
CA ALA A 383 3.04 13.35 4.53
C ALA A 383 2.03 14.48 4.37
N GLN A 384 0.91 14.27 3.68
CA GLN A 384 0.07 15.38 3.21
C GLN A 384 -1.37 15.27 3.70
N SER A 385 -1.91 16.43 4.07
CA SER A 385 -3.33 16.67 4.26
C SER A 385 -3.65 18.08 3.77
N PHE A 386 -4.28 18.15 2.60
CA PHE A 386 -4.64 19.38 1.90
C PHE A 386 -3.41 20.29 1.70
N TRP A 387 -3.46 21.50 2.26
CA TRP A 387 -2.41 22.51 2.14
C TRP A 387 -1.28 22.34 3.17
N VAL A 388 -1.31 21.30 4.02
CA VAL A 388 -0.27 20.99 5.01
C VAL A 388 0.50 19.74 4.60
N ARG A 389 1.83 19.86 4.51
CA ARG A 389 2.72 18.71 4.24
C ARG A 389 3.89 18.63 5.22
N VAL A 390 4.00 17.50 5.91
CA VAL A 390 5.12 17.14 6.80
C VAL A 390 6.28 16.59 5.96
N ASP A 391 7.34 17.40 5.75
CA ASP A 391 8.52 16.99 4.96
C ASP A 391 9.59 16.28 5.82
N GLY A 392 9.52 16.42 7.14
CA GLY A 392 10.52 15.88 8.08
C GLY A 392 9.97 15.62 9.47
N LEU A 393 10.53 14.59 10.13
CA LEU A 393 10.18 14.15 11.47
C LEU A 393 11.40 14.23 12.37
N GLU A 394 11.23 14.63 13.63
CA GLU A 394 12.32 14.58 14.61
C GLU A 394 12.68 13.12 14.94
N ARG A 395 11.67 12.25 15.03
CA ARG A 395 11.79 10.80 15.26
C ARG A 395 10.81 10.05 14.35
N SER A 396 11.34 9.28 13.38
CA SER A 396 10.52 8.43 12.50
C SER A 396 9.74 7.37 13.29
N TYR A 397 8.53 7.03 12.84
CA TYR A 397 7.61 6.02 13.40
C TYR A 397 6.97 6.36 14.75
N ASP A 398 7.40 7.45 15.37
CA ASP A 398 6.72 8.03 16.51
C ASP A 398 5.63 8.98 15.99
N GLU A 399 4.59 9.22 16.77
CA GLU A 399 3.48 10.09 16.38
C GLU A 399 3.94 11.53 16.14
N ALA A 400 3.67 12.04 14.95
CA ALA A 400 3.82 13.43 14.60
C ALA A 400 2.46 14.07 14.32
N GLU A 401 2.29 15.30 14.78
CA GLU A 401 1.03 16.03 14.65
C GLU A 401 1.29 17.47 14.22
N VAL A 402 0.42 17.95 13.33
CA VAL A 402 0.30 19.35 12.96
C VAL A 402 -1.16 19.77 13.14
N VAL A 403 -1.39 20.81 13.92
CA VAL A 403 -2.66 21.53 13.93
C VAL A 403 -2.38 22.88 13.30
N ALA A 404 -2.99 23.18 12.16
CA ALA A 404 -2.78 24.43 11.43
C ALA A 404 -4.13 25.04 11.02
N GLU A 405 -4.24 26.36 11.11
CA GLU A 405 -5.41 27.13 10.67
C GLU A 405 -4.95 28.36 9.90
N ARG A 406 -5.47 28.56 8.69
CA ARG A 406 -5.25 29.78 7.91
C ARG A 406 -6.45 30.71 8.08
N LYS A 407 -6.18 31.98 8.40
CA LYS A 407 -7.20 33.02 8.57
C LYS A 407 -6.60 34.40 8.44
N ASP A 408 -7.26 35.28 7.68
CA ASP A 408 -6.88 36.71 7.52
C ASP A 408 -5.39 36.90 7.15
N GLY A 409 -4.89 36.11 6.20
CA GLY A 409 -3.47 36.14 5.76
C GLY A 409 -2.48 35.60 6.79
N THR A 410 -2.95 34.97 7.87
CA THR A 410 -2.12 34.38 8.92
C THR A 410 -2.32 32.86 9.01
N ILE A 411 -1.25 32.08 9.01
CA ILE A 411 -1.28 30.68 9.42
C ILE A 411 -0.91 30.58 10.90
N ARG A 412 -1.76 29.94 11.70
CA ARG A 412 -1.45 29.56 13.09
C ARG A 412 -1.24 28.07 13.16
N ALA A 413 -0.10 27.64 13.68
CA ALA A 413 0.24 26.22 13.74
C ALA A 413 0.88 25.80 15.07
N THR A 414 0.59 24.58 15.50
CA THR A 414 1.32 23.88 16.57
C THR A 414 1.78 22.52 16.09
N THR A 415 2.98 22.11 16.49
CA THR A 415 3.58 20.85 16.03
C THR A 415 4.06 19.96 17.18
N ARG A 416 4.05 18.64 16.94
CA ARG A 416 4.72 17.63 17.77
C ARG A 416 5.50 16.69 16.85
N ASN A 417 6.77 16.42 17.17
CA ASN A 417 7.64 15.49 16.43
C ASN A 417 7.84 15.84 14.93
N VAL A 418 7.67 17.11 14.55
CA VAL A 418 7.88 17.61 13.17
C VAL A 418 9.13 18.47 13.11
N SER A 419 10.01 18.19 12.15
CA SER A 419 11.27 18.95 11.94
C SER A 419 11.21 19.86 10.70
N ARG A 420 10.44 19.48 9.67
CA ARG A 420 10.22 20.27 8.45
C ARG A 420 8.76 20.20 8.00
N LEU A 421 8.23 21.34 7.59
CA LEU A 421 6.84 21.54 7.21
C LEU A 421 6.75 22.39 5.95
N VAL A 422 5.75 22.10 5.13
CA VAL A 422 5.43 22.87 3.94
C VAL A 422 3.97 23.25 3.99
N PHE A 423 3.68 24.54 3.79
CA PHE A 423 2.33 25.02 3.56
C PHE A 423 2.20 25.39 2.08
N ASP A 424 1.20 24.83 1.41
CA ASP A 424 0.86 25.13 0.01
C ASP A 424 -0.43 25.94 -0.03
N ASP A 425 -0.30 27.27 0.06
CA ASP A 425 -1.42 28.20 0.13
C ASP A 425 -1.15 29.43 -0.74
N ALA A 426 -2.10 29.81 -1.60
CA ALA A 426 -1.95 30.59 -2.85
C ALA A 426 -1.40 32.05 -2.76
N GLY A 427 -0.38 32.33 -1.96
CA GLY A 427 0.38 33.59 -1.92
C GLY A 427 -0.26 34.72 -1.10
N ALA A 428 -1.32 34.42 -0.34
CA ALA A 428 -2.02 35.41 0.49
C ALA A 428 -1.50 35.47 1.95
N ILE A 429 -0.50 34.67 2.30
CA ILE A 429 -0.01 34.54 3.68
C ILE A 429 1.06 35.58 3.97
N THR A 430 0.74 36.55 4.81
CA THR A 430 1.69 37.58 5.26
C THR A 430 2.35 37.24 6.59
N ARG A 431 1.86 36.22 7.30
CA ARG A 431 2.33 35.88 8.65
C ARG A 431 2.14 34.40 8.98
N VAL A 432 3.13 33.80 9.64
CA VAL A 432 3.04 32.45 10.21
C VAL A 432 3.34 32.51 11.70
N GLU A 433 2.40 32.11 12.54
CA GLU A 433 2.56 31.93 13.98
C GLU A 433 2.67 30.42 14.26
N ILE A 434 3.88 29.91 14.50
CA ILE A 434 4.14 28.48 14.69
C ILE A 434 4.92 28.22 15.98
N ASP A 435 4.40 27.35 16.85
CA ASP A 435 5.01 26.97 18.14
C ASP A 435 5.50 28.18 18.97
N GLY A 436 4.69 29.25 19.02
CA GLY A 436 5.00 30.48 19.75
C GLY A 436 5.99 31.43 19.05
N ARG A 437 6.42 31.12 17.82
CA ARG A 437 7.25 31.99 16.97
C ARG A 437 6.40 32.68 15.92
N THR A 438 6.71 33.94 15.63
CA THR A 438 6.15 34.65 14.47
C THR A 438 7.21 34.73 13.39
N LEU A 439 6.83 34.33 12.18
CA LEU A 439 7.63 34.39 10.96
C LEU A 439 6.87 35.22 9.93
N GLU A 440 7.58 36.07 9.21
CA GLU A 440 7.00 36.96 8.18
C GLU A 440 7.60 36.55 6.83
N PRO A 441 6.83 35.90 5.94
CA PRO A 441 7.26 35.67 4.57
C PRO A 441 7.64 36.98 3.87
N PRO A 442 8.60 36.96 2.94
CA PRO A 442 8.90 38.14 2.13
C PRO A 442 7.65 38.66 1.42
N ALA A 443 7.58 39.98 1.19
CA ALA A 443 6.43 40.62 0.54
C ALA A 443 6.07 40.00 -0.83
N GLN A 444 7.06 39.43 -1.52
CA GLN A 444 6.88 38.57 -2.69
C GLN A 444 7.42 37.18 -2.35
N HIS A 445 6.53 36.19 -2.28
CA HIS A 445 6.87 34.78 -2.04
C HIS A 445 6.01 33.88 -2.93
N SER A 446 6.44 32.63 -3.12
CA SER A 446 5.63 31.61 -3.79
C SER A 446 4.40 31.24 -2.98
N ALA A 447 3.40 30.64 -3.61
CA ALA A 447 2.29 29.99 -2.90
C ALA A 447 2.74 28.88 -1.92
N VAL A 448 4.00 28.44 -2.03
CA VAL A 448 4.54 27.45 -1.12
C VAL A 448 5.45 28.13 -0.10
N LEU A 449 5.23 27.85 1.19
CA LEU A 449 6.11 28.23 2.29
C LEU A 449 6.86 27.00 2.79
N TRP A 450 8.18 27.09 2.86
CA TRP A 450 9.06 26.03 3.37
C TRP A 450 9.56 26.40 4.77
N LEU A 451 9.27 25.56 5.75
CA LEU A 451 9.62 25.77 7.16
C LEU A 451 10.47 24.62 7.68
N GLY A 452 11.53 24.94 8.41
CA GLY A 452 12.38 23.94 9.05
C GLY A 452 12.87 24.41 10.41
N LYS A 453 13.13 23.46 11.32
CA LYS A 453 13.77 23.75 12.60
C LYS A 453 15.28 23.88 12.43
N SER A 454 15.82 25.05 12.82
CA SER A 454 17.25 25.34 12.92
C SER A 454 17.58 25.77 14.35
N GLY A 455 18.52 25.08 15.01
CA GLY A 455 18.84 25.33 16.41
C GLY A 455 17.62 25.20 17.35
N GLY A 456 16.70 24.30 17.02
CA GLY A 456 15.44 24.09 17.77
C GLY A 456 14.32 25.09 17.48
N ASN A 457 14.54 26.10 16.63
CA ASN A 457 13.56 27.14 16.31
C ASN A 457 13.11 27.05 14.85
N TRP A 458 11.85 27.37 14.58
CA TRP A 458 11.34 27.47 13.21
C TRP A 458 11.93 28.64 12.45
N ALA A 459 12.27 28.40 11.19
CA ALA A 459 12.70 29.39 10.21
C ALA A 459 12.02 29.15 8.85
N LEU A 460 11.89 30.22 8.07
CA LEU A 460 11.48 30.16 6.67
C LEU A 460 12.69 29.92 5.76
N TYR A 461 12.48 29.19 4.68
CA TYR A 461 13.47 28.90 3.65
C TYR A 461 12.96 29.32 2.29
N GLU A 462 13.87 29.72 1.41
CA GLU A 462 13.58 30.19 0.05
C GLU A 462 13.22 29.06 -0.93
N SER A 463 13.50 27.81 -0.57
CA SER A 463 13.19 26.63 -1.38
C SER A 463 13.15 25.36 -0.54
N GLN A 464 12.55 24.30 -1.09
CA GLN A 464 12.59 22.97 -0.48
C GLN A 464 14.02 22.43 -0.34
N ALA A 465 14.89 22.70 -1.32
CA ALA A 465 16.28 22.26 -1.28
C ALA A 465 17.05 22.93 -0.13
N ALA A 466 16.86 24.24 0.06
CA ALA A 466 17.46 24.98 1.17
C ALA A 466 16.94 24.50 2.54
N MET A 467 15.63 24.27 2.66
CA MET A 467 15.00 23.72 3.87
C MET A 467 15.56 22.34 4.26
N ARG A 468 15.81 21.48 3.27
CA ARG A 468 16.37 20.15 3.50
C ARG A 468 17.87 20.20 3.82
N GLY A 469 18.61 21.15 3.25
CA GLY A 469 20.04 21.40 3.51
C GLY A 469 20.99 20.29 3.03
N SER A 470 20.49 19.08 2.76
CA SER A 470 21.24 17.94 2.26
C SER A 470 20.31 17.04 1.42
N PRO A 471 20.81 16.43 0.33
CA PRO A 471 20.06 15.43 -0.42
C PRO A 471 19.94 14.10 0.34
N ARG A 472 20.65 13.93 1.47
CA ARG A 472 20.64 12.73 2.32
C ARG A 472 19.92 12.98 3.64
N VAL A 473 18.68 13.45 3.55
CA VAL A 473 17.76 13.55 4.69
C VAL A 473 16.54 12.72 4.40
N LYS A 474 15.95 12.12 5.44
CA LYS A 474 14.68 11.41 5.32
C LYS A 474 13.60 12.38 4.86
N ARG A 475 12.86 12.00 3.82
CA ARG A 475 11.83 12.84 3.19
C ARG A 475 10.75 11.96 2.58
N PRO A 476 9.59 12.51 2.16
CA PRO A 476 8.58 11.73 1.46
C PRO A 476 9.16 10.99 0.25
N GLY A 477 8.96 9.68 0.20
CA GLY A 477 9.50 8.78 -0.83
C GLY A 477 10.96 8.36 -0.62
N LEU A 478 11.61 8.80 0.46
CA LEU A 478 12.98 8.48 0.85
C LEU A 478 13.12 8.49 2.38
N GLN A 479 12.43 7.61 3.10
CA GLN A 479 12.37 7.56 4.57
C GLN A 479 12.60 6.19 5.23
N GLY A 480 12.63 5.11 4.43
CA GLY A 480 12.65 3.74 4.93
C GLY A 480 11.27 3.24 5.42
N PRO A 481 11.18 2.02 5.98
CA PRO A 481 12.27 1.06 6.21
C PRO A 481 12.62 0.29 4.93
N ILE A 482 13.38 -0.80 5.02
CA ILE A 482 13.84 -1.58 3.84
C ILE A 482 12.70 -1.88 2.85
N ASP A 483 11.53 -2.26 3.35
CA ASP A 483 10.36 -2.59 2.54
C ASP A 483 9.81 -1.42 1.70
N ASP A 484 10.14 -0.17 2.06
CA ASP A 484 9.71 1.03 1.34
C ASP A 484 10.27 1.09 -0.09
N ALA A 485 11.46 0.50 -0.31
CA ALA A 485 12.09 0.46 -1.63
C ALA A 485 11.24 -0.26 -2.68
N PHE A 486 10.33 -1.16 -2.27
CA PHE A 486 9.48 -1.98 -3.15
C PHE A 486 8.08 -1.38 -3.37
N THR A 487 7.93 -0.09 -3.07
CA THR A 487 6.73 0.70 -3.36
C THR A 487 6.91 1.67 -4.54
N GLN A 488 8.11 1.66 -5.10
CA GLN A 488 8.60 2.50 -6.19
C GLN A 488 9.37 1.59 -7.16
N PRO A 489 9.70 2.06 -8.38
CA PRO A 489 10.49 1.29 -9.32
C PRO A 489 11.78 0.74 -8.69
N PHE A 490 12.03 -0.56 -8.82
CA PHE A 490 13.25 -1.19 -8.30
C PHE A 490 13.89 -2.16 -9.29
N LEU A 491 15.20 -2.40 -9.13
CA LEU A 491 15.99 -3.34 -9.92
C LEU A 491 16.81 -4.23 -8.99
N VAL A 492 16.61 -5.54 -9.10
CA VAL A 492 17.47 -6.54 -8.43
C VAL A 492 18.79 -6.64 -9.20
N VAL A 493 19.89 -6.56 -8.47
CA VAL A 493 21.24 -6.61 -9.03
C VAL A 493 21.98 -7.82 -8.48
N ALA A 494 22.17 -8.82 -9.34
CA ALA A 494 22.95 -10.00 -9.01
C ALA A 494 24.47 -9.72 -9.08
N PRO A 495 25.27 -10.28 -8.16
CA PRO A 495 26.72 -10.22 -8.23
C PRO A 495 27.25 -11.04 -9.43
N SER A 496 28.29 -10.54 -10.12
CA SER A 496 29.00 -11.29 -11.17
C SER A 496 30.49 -11.54 -10.86
N GLY A 497 31.02 -10.94 -9.80
CA GLY A 497 32.42 -11.05 -9.38
C GLY A 497 32.72 -12.17 -8.38
N LYS A 498 33.92 -12.13 -7.79
CA LYS A 498 34.38 -13.11 -6.79
C LYS A 498 34.18 -12.59 -5.37
N ALA A 499 33.30 -13.26 -4.62
CA ALA A 499 33.01 -12.91 -3.23
C ALA A 499 34.27 -12.92 -2.35
N TRP A 500 34.30 -12.00 -1.38
CA TRP A 500 35.29 -12.02 -0.30
C TRP A 500 35.07 -13.21 0.64
N ASN A 501 33.81 -13.51 0.97
CA ASN A 501 33.45 -14.63 1.84
C ASN A 501 32.39 -15.53 1.21
N GLN A 502 32.69 -16.82 1.07
CA GLN A 502 31.80 -17.78 0.41
C GLN A 502 30.51 -18.04 1.21
N ALA A 503 30.58 -18.10 2.55
CA ALA A 503 29.41 -18.32 3.40
C ALA A 503 28.43 -17.14 3.32
N ALA A 504 28.95 -15.91 3.47
CA ALA A 504 28.18 -14.68 3.31
C ALA A 504 27.57 -14.56 1.91
N SER A 505 28.35 -14.82 0.85
CA SER A 505 27.83 -14.83 -0.52
C SER A 505 26.70 -15.83 -0.74
N ARG A 506 26.83 -17.06 -0.20
CA ARG A 506 25.75 -18.06 -0.25
C ARG A 506 24.49 -17.56 0.46
N ALA A 507 24.62 -16.99 1.65
CA ALA A 507 23.49 -16.45 2.39
C ALA A 507 22.80 -15.28 1.64
N ALA A 508 23.58 -14.37 1.04
CA ALA A 508 23.05 -13.28 0.23
C ALA A 508 22.28 -13.79 -1.01
N LEU A 509 22.85 -14.75 -1.73
CA LEU A 509 22.22 -15.35 -2.92
C LEU A 509 20.96 -16.15 -2.57
N THR A 510 20.95 -16.87 -1.44
CA THR A 510 19.73 -17.53 -0.93
C THR A 510 18.61 -16.52 -0.68
N ARG A 511 18.93 -15.36 -0.09
CA ARG A 511 17.94 -14.29 0.14
C ARG A 511 17.45 -13.66 -1.15
N MET A 512 18.35 -13.43 -2.11
CA MET A 512 17.98 -12.94 -3.44
C MET A 512 16.99 -13.90 -4.09
N GLU A 513 17.31 -15.18 -4.12
CA GLU A 513 16.48 -16.19 -4.76
C GLU A 513 15.13 -16.37 -4.04
N LEU A 514 15.11 -16.34 -2.71
CA LEU A 514 13.86 -16.36 -1.94
C LEU A 514 12.96 -15.18 -2.33
N PHE A 515 13.51 -13.97 -2.40
CA PHE A 515 12.75 -12.80 -2.85
C PHE A 515 12.22 -12.96 -4.27
N ARG A 516 13.06 -13.47 -5.19
CA ARG A 516 12.67 -13.73 -6.58
C ARG A 516 11.61 -14.83 -6.74
N GLN A 517 11.51 -15.75 -5.80
CA GLN A 517 10.49 -16.80 -5.78
C GLN A 517 9.18 -16.33 -5.16
N GLU A 518 9.25 -15.59 -4.05
CA GLU A 518 8.07 -15.17 -3.30
C GLU A 518 7.36 -13.96 -3.92
N TYR A 519 8.10 -12.98 -4.43
CA TYR A 519 7.51 -11.76 -5.00
C TYR A 519 6.53 -12.05 -6.15
N PRO A 520 6.85 -12.89 -7.15
CA PRO A 520 5.91 -13.16 -8.25
C PRO A 520 4.70 -13.99 -7.83
N LYS A 521 4.87 -14.84 -6.81
CA LYS A 521 3.78 -15.64 -6.25
C LYS A 521 2.75 -14.76 -5.55
N TRP A 522 3.21 -13.89 -4.66
CA TRP A 522 2.37 -13.19 -3.70
C TRP A 522 2.03 -11.75 -4.11
N LEU A 523 2.92 -11.07 -4.82
CA LEU A 523 2.73 -9.70 -5.32
C LEU A 523 2.56 -9.66 -6.84
N ARG A 524 2.39 -10.82 -7.49
CA ARG A 524 1.93 -10.98 -8.87
C ARG A 524 2.77 -10.23 -9.91
N ALA A 525 4.08 -10.21 -9.72
CA ALA A 525 5.02 -9.58 -10.66
C ALA A 525 6.38 -10.24 -10.60
N ASP A 526 7.06 -10.37 -11.74
CA ASP A 526 8.48 -10.75 -11.70
C ASP A 526 9.34 -9.63 -11.14
N THR A 527 10.47 -9.99 -10.52
CA THR A 527 11.45 -9.02 -10.05
C THR A 527 12.40 -8.68 -11.19
N PRO A 528 12.49 -7.41 -11.63
CA PRO A 528 13.47 -6.99 -12.63
C PRO A 528 14.88 -7.36 -12.16
N LEU A 529 15.69 -7.97 -13.03
CA LEU A 529 17.01 -8.49 -12.66
C LEU A 529 18.04 -8.18 -13.73
N GLN A 530 19.20 -7.70 -13.27
CA GLN A 530 20.40 -7.58 -14.08
C GLN A 530 21.62 -8.04 -13.28
N ALA A 531 22.69 -8.43 -13.98
CA ALA A 531 24.01 -8.52 -13.37
C ALA A 531 24.52 -7.10 -13.07
N ASP A 532 25.28 -6.93 -12.00
CA ASP A 532 25.94 -5.68 -11.60
C ASP A 532 26.71 -4.98 -12.74
N THR A 533 27.33 -5.75 -13.62
CA THR A 533 28.09 -5.26 -14.79
C THR A 533 27.21 -4.84 -15.97
N ALA A 534 25.93 -5.18 -15.96
CA ALA A 534 24.96 -4.80 -17.00
C ALA A 534 24.11 -3.58 -16.61
N VAL A 535 24.17 -3.14 -15.35
CA VAL A 535 23.41 -1.97 -14.87
C VAL A 535 23.92 -0.70 -15.52
N THR A 536 23.01 0.06 -16.13
CA THR A 536 23.31 1.30 -16.83
C THR A 536 23.04 2.53 -15.97
N ASP A 537 23.50 3.71 -16.40
CA ASP A 537 23.16 4.98 -15.74
C ASP A 537 21.65 5.28 -15.78
N ALA A 538 20.94 4.82 -16.83
CA ALA A 538 19.49 4.92 -16.91
C ALA A 538 18.80 4.05 -15.86
N ASP A 539 19.35 2.88 -15.55
CA ASP A 539 18.83 2.02 -14.48
C ASP A 539 19.01 2.68 -13.12
N ILE A 540 20.18 3.28 -12.86
CA ILE A 540 20.51 4.03 -11.63
C ILE A 540 19.60 5.27 -11.47
N ALA A 541 19.27 5.96 -12.57
CA ALA A 541 18.40 7.12 -12.54
C ALA A 541 16.94 6.75 -12.19
N ASN A 542 16.47 5.62 -12.73
CA ASN A 542 15.04 5.29 -12.71
C ASN A 542 14.62 4.31 -11.61
N HIS A 543 15.56 3.58 -10.98
CA HIS A 543 15.22 2.52 -10.02
C HIS A 543 15.93 2.66 -8.68
N ASN A 544 15.26 2.17 -7.64
CA ASN A 544 15.90 1.72 -6.42
C ASN A 544 16.76 0.49 -6.73
N LEU A 545 18.03 0.49 -6.30
CA LEU A 545 18.94 -0.61 -6.59
C LEU A 545 18.97 -1.61 -5.43
N VAL A 546 18.61 -2.86 -5.68
CA VAL A 546 18.57 -3.93 -4.68
C VAL A 546 19.77 -4.84 -4.91
N LEU A 547 20.87 -4.55 -4.22
CA LEU A 547 22.19 -5.15 -4.46
C LEU A 547 22.41 -6.35 -3.55
N PHE A 548 22.81 -7.49 -4.13
CA PHE A 548 23.16 -8.70 -3.37
C PHE A 548 24.65 -9.04 -3.50
N GLY A 549 25.22 -9.58 -2.43
CA GLY A 549 26.62 -10.01 -2.33
C GLY A 549 27.44 -9.14 -1.37
N ASP A 550 28.72 -9.02 -1.68
CA ASP A 550 29.73 -8.23 -0.98
C ASP A 550 30.52 -7.37 -1.97
N PRO A 551 31.38 -6.43 -1.54
CA PRO A 551 32.13 -5.58 -2.47
C PRO A 551 33.11 -6.34 -3.39
N GLY A 552 33.46 -7.59 -3.10
CA GLY A 552 34.24 -8.42 -4.01
C GLY A 552 33.42 -9.04 -5.14
N SER A 553 32.16 -9.37 -4.84
CA SER A 553 31.25 -10.06 -5.75
C SER A 553 30.33 -9.13 -6.53
N ASN A 554 30.03 -7.95 -6.00
CA ASN A 554 29.14 -6.97 -6.64
C ASN A 554 29.85 -5.62 -6.81
N ALA A 555 30.16 -5.26 -8.06
CA ALA A 555 30.88 -4.04 -8.41
C ALA A 555 30.12 -2.77 -8.02
N LEU A 556 28.79 -2.81 -8.00
CA LEU A 556 27.99 -1.67 -7.55
C LEU A 556 28.03 -1.51 -6.03
N ILE A 557 28.06 -2.60 -5.24
CA ILE A 557 28.28 -2.51 -3.80
C ILE A 557 29.64 -1.85 -3.53
N ALA A 558 30.70 -2.27 -4.22
CA ALA A 558 32.02 -1.65 -4.11
C ALA A 558 32.00 -0.16 -4.46
N ARG A 559 31.28 0.22 -5.52
CA ARG A 559 31.18 1.61 -6.00
C ARG A 559 30.45 2.52 -5.02
N VAL A 560 29.43 2.02 -4.30
CA VAL A 560 28.64 2.85 -3.37
C VAL A 560 29.14 2.82 -1.93
N LEU A 561 30.01 1.87 -1.56
CA LEU A 561 30.39 1.57 -0.18
C LEU A 561 30.83 2.81 0.61
N ASP A 562 31.72 3.64 0.05
CA ASP A 562 32.24 4.84 0.71
C ASP A 562 31.16 5.89 1.03
N GLY A 563 30.01 5.81 0.35
CA GLY A 563 28.86 6.67 0.57
C GLY A 563 27.86 6.13 1.58
N LEU A 564 28.03 4.91 2.11
CA LEU A 564 27.09 4.26 3.02
C LEU A 564 27.52 4.42 4.49
N PRO A 565 26.61 4.27 5.46
CA PRO A 565 26.93 4.20 6.88
C PRO A 565 27.46 2.80 7.26
N LEU A 566 28.38 2.28 6.44
CA LEU A 566 28.90 0.92 6.50
C LEU A 566 30.37 0.95 6.12
N ARG A 567 31.24 0.47 7.01
CA ARG A 567 32.63 0.14 6.66
C ARG A 567 32.73 -1.36 6.48
N TRP A 568 33.19 -1.83 5.32
CA TRP A 568 33.21 -3.26 5.02
C TRP A 568 34.56 -3.67 4.42
N THR A 569 35.25 -4.59 5.10
CA THR A 569 36.47 -5.24 4.62
C THR A 569 36.25 -6.75 4.41
N ARG A 570 37.29 -7.44 3.94
CA ARG A 570 37.26 -8.90 3.75
C ARG A 570 37.03 -9.64 5.07
N GLU A 571 37.52 -9.09 6.17
CA GLU A 571 37.50 -9.71 7.50
C GLU A 571 36.28 -9.28 8.31
N THR A 572 35.94 -7.98 8.31
CA THR A 572 34.88 -7.44 9.18
C THR A 572 34.04 -6.36 8.50
N PHE A 573 32.87 -6.06 9.07
CA PHE A 573 32.14 -4.84 8.78
C PHE A 573 31.62 -4.15 10.04
N GLU A 574 31.48 -2.83 9.99
CA GLU A 574 30.95 -1.99 11.07
C GLU A 574 29.58 -1.43 10.69
N LEU A 575 28.56 -1.74 11.51
CA LEU A 575 27.20 -1.24 11.36
C LEU A 575 26.54 -1.09 12.74
N GLY A 576 25.78 -0.01 12.95
CA GLY A 576 25.14 0.23 14.25
C GLY A 576 26.13 0.39 15.41
N GLY A 577 27.33 0.90 15.16
CA GLY A 577 28.38 1.09 16.15
C GLY A 577 29.07 -0.19 16.66
N ARG A 578 28.86 -1.33 15.99
CA ARG A 578 29.47 -2.62 16.32
C ARG A 578 30.19 -3.22 15.11
N SER A 579 31.23 -4.02 15.38
CA SER A 579 31.98 -4.76 14.36
C SER A 579 31.55 -6.23 14.34
N TYR A 580 31.45 -6.80 13.14
CA TYR A 580 31.00 -8.17 12.88
C TYR A 580 31.94 -8.85 11.88
N GLY A 581 32.11 -10.16 11.97
CA GLY A 581 32.88 -10.93 10.99
C GLY A 581 32.16 -11.00 9.63
N SER A 582 32.86 -10.60 8.55
CA SER A 582 32.32 -10.62 7.17
C SER A 582 32.02 -12.03 6.65
N GLY A 583 32.52 -13.08 7.31
CA GLY A 583 32.18 -14.48 7.02
C GLY A 583 31.05 -15.05 7.88
N GLU A 584 30.63 -14.33 8.92
CA GLU A 584 29.70 -14.80 9.97
C GLU A 584 28.36 -14.08 9.93
N ALA A 585 28.32 -12.85 9.41
CA ALA A 585 27.11 -12.06 9.30
C ALA A 585 27.04 -11.29 7.97
N LEU A 586 25.84 -10.80 7.65
CA LEU A 586 25.53 -9.98 6.50
C LEU A 586 24.99 -8.62 6.94
N PRO A 587 25.54 -7.50 6.44
CA PRO A 587 24.91 -6.21 6.56
C PRO A 587 23.71 -6.15 5.61
N VAL A 588 22.57 -5.74 6.15
CA VAL A 588 21.34 -5.45 5.42
C VAL A 588 20.93 -4.02 5.74
N LEU A 589 20.67 -3.19 4.73
CA LEU A 589 20.25 -1.81 4.94
C LEU A 589 19.51 -1.24 3.73
N ILE A 590 18.78 -0.16 3.96
CA ILE A 590 18.29 0.79 2.96
C ILE A 590 18.96 2.14 3.20
N PHE A 591 19.34 2.84 2.13
CA PHE A 591 19.98 4.16 2.22
C PHE A 591 19.76 4.97 0.94
N PRO A 592 19.79 6.32 0.98
CA PRO A 592 19.84 7.14 -0.23
C PRO A 592 21.02 6.74 -1.11
N ASN A 593 20.76 6.32 -2.35
CA ASN A 593 21.77 5.82 -3.26
C ASN A 593 22.87 6.88 -3.48
N PRO A 594 24.15 6.61 -3.15
CA PRO A 594 25.24 7.56 -3.37
C PRO A 594 25.42 8.02 -4.82
N LEU A 595 24.95 7.23 -5.79
CA LEU A 595 24.99 7.55 -7.22
C LEU A 595 23.75 8.34 -7.69
N ASN A 596 22.65 8.28 -6.93
CA ASN A 596 21.42 9.02 -7.18
C ASN A 596 20.64 9.22 -5.87
N PRO A 597 20.84 10.34 -5.15
CA PRO A 597 20.22 10.57 -3.85
C PRO A 597 18.69 10.69 -3.84
N GLU A 598 18.03 10.65 -5.01
CA GLU A 598 16.57 10.59 -5.13
C GLU A 598 16.03 9.14 -5.15
N ARG A 599 16.91 8.14 -5.12
CA ARG A 599 16.58 6.70 -5.10
C ARG A 599 17.23 6.01 -3.93
N TYR A 600 16.77 4.80 -3.63
CA TYR A 600 17.40 3.95 -2.65
C TYR A 600 18.47 3.04 -3.24
N VAL A 601 19.42 2.67 -2.38
CA VAL A 601 20.14 1.41 -2.47
C VAL A 601 19.71 0.53 -1.29
N VAL A 602 19.42 -0.74 -1.56
CA VAL A 602 19.14 -1.78 -0.56
C VAL A 602 20.24 -2.83 -0.66
N LEU A 603 20.84 -3.21 0.47
CA LEU A 603 21.84 -4.28 0.52
C LEU A 603 21.24 -5.58 1.06
N ASN A 604 21.47 -6.68 0.35
CA ASN A 604 21.25 -8.06 0.80
C ASN A 604 19.85 -8.40 1.32
N SER A 605 18.82 -7.67 0.88
CA SER A 605 17.43 -7.95 1.25
C SER A 605 16.44 -7.61 0.16
N GLY A 606 15.41 -8.46 0.03
CA GLY A 606 14.13 -8.11 -0.58
C GLY A 606 13.16 -7.59 0.48
N HIS A 607 11.86 -7.84 0.28
CA HIS A 607 10.86 -7.74 1.35
C HIS A 607 11.29 -8.52 2.59
N THR A 608 10.92 -8.00 3.75
CA THR A 608 11.39 -8.54 5.03
C THR A 608 10.40 -9.52 5.67
N PHE A 609 9.16 -9.57 5.16
CA PHE A 609 8.16 -10.61 5.45
C PHE A 609 8.13 -11.65 4.30
N HIS A 610 7.73 -12.88 4.63
CA HIS A 610 7.88 -14.05 3.77
C HIS A 610 6.58 -14.83 3.62
N ALA A 611 6.63 -15.97 2.93
CA ALA A 611 5.45 -16.78 2.63
C ALA A 611 4.56 -17.14 3.84
N PRO A 612 5.07 -17.38 5.08
CA PRO A 612 4.20 -17.58 6.24
C PRO A 612 3.25 -16.40 6.49
N GLU A 613 3.72 -15.15 6.37
CA GLU A 613 2.90 -13.96 6.59
C GLU A 613 1.85 -13.78 5.48
N PHE A 614 2.20 -14.04 4.22
CA PHE A 614 1.25 -14.00 3.10
C PHE A 614 0.12 -15.04 3.23
N ARG A 615 0.45 -16.24 3.75
CA ARG A 615 -0.55 -17.28 4.05
C ARG A 615 -1.39 -16.93 5.28
N GLY A 616 -0.78 -16.25 6.25
CA GLY A 616 -1.39 -15.82 7.50
C GLY A 616 -2.43 -14.71 7.31
N THR A 617 -2.68 -13.96 8.39
CA THR A 617 -3.53 -12.78 8.32
C THR A 617 -2.80 -11.61 7.69
N ASN A 618 -3.48 -10.79 6.87
CA ASN A 618 -2.84 -9.69 6.16
C ASN A 618 -2.30 -8.58 7.09
N ALA A 619 -2.73 -8.55 8.36
CA ALA A 619 -2.13 -7.69 9.36
C ALA A 619 -0.64 -7.99 9.61
N LEU A 620 -0.16 -9.21 9.28
CA LEU A 620 1.25 -9.61 9.39
C LEU A 620 2.14 -9.07 8.27
N LEU A 621 1.58 -8.36 7.29
CA LEU A 621 2.35 -7.77 6.18
C LEU A 621 2.90 -6.41 6.59
N TYR A 622 3.83 -6.42 7.55
CA TYR A 622 4.55 -5.25 8.07
C TYR A 622 6.07 -5.54 8.08
N PRO A 623 6.93 -4.50 8.17
CA PRO A 623 8.38 -4.68 8.10
C PRO A 623 8.92 -5.51 9.28
N ARG A 624 9.71 -6.54 8.98
CA ARG A 624 10.40 -7.37 9.98
C ARG A 624 11.73 -6.78 10.41
N LEU A 625 12.32 -5.96 9.55
CA LEU A 625 13.55 -5.22 9.79
C LEU A 625 13.26 -3.70 9.70
N GLY A 626 14.14 -2.90 10.30
CA GLY A 626 14.07 -1.44 10.20
C GLY A 626 14.75 -0.90 8.93
N ASP A 627 15.47 0.21 9.05
CA ASP A 627 16.29 0.71 7.96
C ASP A 627 17.58 -0.09 7.80
N TRP A 628 18.04 -0.76 8.86
CA TRP A 628 19.20 -1.64 8.83
C TRP A 628 19.04 -2.84 9.76
N ALA A 629 19.78 -3.90 9.46
CA ALA A 629 19.91 -5.08 10.28
C ALA A 629 21.24 -5.80 10.03
N VAL A 630 21.63 -6.64 10.98
CA VAL A 630 22.74 -7.58 10.86
C VAL A 630 22.18 -8.98 10.97
N LEU A 631 22.28 -9.75 9.89
CA LEU A 631 21.74 -11.10 9.83
C LEU A 631 22.88 -12.12 9.91
N PRO A 632 22.76 -13.19 10.72
CA PRO A 632 23.76 -14.24 10.73
C PRO A 632 23.71 -15.06 9.42
N VAL A 633 24.86 -15.54 8.94
CA VAL A 633 24.94 -16.29 7.67
C VAL A 633 24.25 -17.66 7.72
N ASP A 634 23.96 -18.17 8.93
CA ASP A 634 23.28 -19.44 9.16
C ASP A 634 21.75 -19.34 9.07
N GLY A 635 21.20 -18.12 8.91
CA GLY A 635 19.76 -17.88 8.82
C GLY A 635 19.02 -17.76 10.15
N GLY A 636 19.74 -17.63 11.27
CA GLY A 636 19.18 -17.31 12.57
C GLY A 636 18.50 -15.92 12.66
N ALA A 637 18.00 -15.61 13.86
CA ALA A 637 17.37 -14.31 14.13
C ALA A 637 18.37 -13.15 13.94
N PRO A 638 17.89 -11.93 13.60
CA PRO A 638 18.77 -10.77 13.47
C PRO A 638 19.61 -10.52 14.73
N LEU A 639 20.92 -10.33 14.55
CA LEU A 639 21.85 -9.99 15.64
C LEU A 639 21.65 -8.56 16.14
N ALA A 640 21.20 -7.68 15.25
CA ALA A 640 20.81 -6.30 15.53
C ALA A 640 19.88 -5.81 14.41
N ALA A 641 18.99 -4.88 14.72
CA ALA A 641 18.18 -4.15 13.75
C ALA A 641 17.78 -2.80 14.33
N GLY A 642 17.58 -1.81 13.46
CA GLY A 642 17.24 -0.46 13.89
C GLY A 642 16.82 0.45 12.75
N PHE A 643 16.57 1.70 13.11
CA PHE A 643 16.28 2.79 12.18
C PHE A 643 17.41 3.81 12.27
N PHE A 644 17.75 4.41 11.14
CA PHE A 644 18.58 5.59 11.12
C PHE A 644 17.76 6.81 11.54
N ASP A 645 18.46 7.84 12.06
CA ASP A 645 17.84 9.13 12.31
C ASP A 645 17.44 9.86 11.01
N GLU A 646 16.91 11.08 11.14
CA GLU A 646 16.50 11.88 10.00
C GLU A 646 17.66 12.22 9.03
N SER A 647 18.90 12.24 9.52
CA SER A 647 20.12 12.45 8.72
C SER A 647 20.74 11.14 8.23
N TRP A 648 20.01 10.03 8.34
CA TRP A 648 20.45 8.69 7.98
C TRP A 648 21.70 8.21 8.75
N ARG A 649 21.81 8.56 10.04
CA ARG A 649 22.92 8.13 10.93
C ARG A 649 22.54 7.04 11.90
#